data_AF-I7K9G1-F1
#
_entry.id   AF-I7K9G1-F1
#
_cell.length_a   1.000
_cell.length_b   1.000
_cell.length_c   1.000
_cell.angle_alpha   90.00
_cell.angle_beta   90.00
_cell.angle_gamma   90.00
#
_symmetry.space_group_name_H-M   'P 1'
#
loop_
_entity.id
_entity.type
_entity.pdbx_description
1 polymer ?
#
loop_
_entity_poly.entity_id
_entity_poly.type
_entity_poly.pdbx_seq_one_letter_code
_entity_poly.pdbx_strand_id
1 'polypeptide(L)'
;MKKRIIYSSLVIAMFLLSLIYPMNIKVKAAVDKTYYQGYVNGGGGYKTYTEISANWFFSMKQQYKAISWGRPFNCEIYEDKGLIVYGEPHGEWKDVAGGYCRNGSRVGEYRYLGYTVDGSELSNSAFPTDDESSNTNLATRNWIRYPWNDPEIRSQFGVSSNYATIYNSLKTKIGDVLNSIPDFRESNYGKTVSDTGKAGGIGVLDWGIFQSGLGDSRGSFRMFHKTSSGKYYYMTFEGIIQKKNYPPLKVTVTPEKTSYVMKKDEDQVKIKITVTGTLQDNYSILDAVDQIVNYTRNDVQSYALSLAGKNIDGREYAPTNKINNSNNIEFTRTFTLTLYRKDLQDGNNTLTYTGKAIVRFPNSNINATAPTTINVNINVEGKEPGEPSITAQADPTNAKTGGTVTVKVKVNGEVNGYSGSPKITKLTLRAKRQEDTTWQTYDKTGENTSVSNTFTFNINTNDNEFTQYFNCEFIVTYADNTTKKKSVDVSTVFIKDNPPPPQETNTPPKAYISAPSYVVMGDDVYISGGGTDAEDGLNVSTSWGVFPSTYNGTLSDNGGYVYFSSTGLYSVGITVADSKGLTDSAYTNITVVPPYPNIYFKTTGTLKENRKVTIDASSSNGGSSRYPINWTSAVWQITPLSDGLTQNDIKVVQSLNGSQKLDMLFKKAGRYYVKLTVTNTAGYSSSKDMVLDIKPDDKPLADFNIIKTVIRDPATGTATISIQDSSYSPDGDIIAKRVWFYAYDSDNDGDFDEETWYVLNNGAWQAIGKYNDIKNLNIDTINDGNLPAIEIKSNKVGKYMVELITREEFGQETLPQFITIEDKKTDNTFDH
;
A
#
# COMPACT_ATOMS: atom_id res chain seq x y z
N MET A 1 29.30 -16.92 51.93
CA MET A 1 28.54 -17.64 50.88
C MET A 1 27.07 -17.63 51.31
N LYS A 2 26.21 -16.63 51.07
CA LYS A 2 26.03 -15.62 50.00
C LYS A 2 25.80 -16.23 48.61
N LYS A 3 24.59 -16.00 48.10
CA LYS A 3 24.04 -16.20 46.74
C LYS A 3 23.57 -17.62 46.36
N ARG A 4 22.34 -17.95 46.75
CA ARG A 4 21.32 -18.69 45.97
C ARG A 4 20.12 -18.90 46.90
N ILE A 5 19.07 -18.10 46.73
CA ILE A 5 17.65 -18.20 47.17
C ILE A 5 17.08 -16.76 47.13
N ILE A 6 17.14 -16.08 45.98
CA ILE A 6 16.34 -14.87 45.67
C ILE A 6 16.30 -14.75 44.15
N TYR A 7 15.59 -15.63 43.44
CA TYR A 7 15.24 -15.39 42.02
C TYR A 7 13.93 -16.07 41.59
N SER A 8 13.34 -16.94 42.41
CA SER A 8 12.03 -17.58 42.13
C SER A 8 10.82 -16.83 42.71
N SER A 9 11.03 -15.89 43.63
CA SER A 9 9.92 -15.13 44.27
C SER A 9 9.67 -13.74 43.66
N LEU A 10 10.58 -13.22 42.84
CA LEU A 10 10.40 -11.90 42.19
C LEU A 10 9.60 -11.98 40.88
N VAL A 11 9.64 -13.12 40.19
CA VAL A 11 8.90 -13.33 38.93
C VAL A 11 7.42 -13.64 39.19
N ILE A 12 7.11 -14.29 40.31
CA ILE A 12 5.72 -14.58 40.73
C ILE A 12 5.07 -13.34 41.36
N ALA A 13 5.82 -12.48 42.07
CA ALA A 13 5.32 -11.21 42.57
C ALA A 13 5.07 -10.17 41.46
N MET A 14 5.86 -10.16 40.37
CA MET A 14 5.59 -9.30 39.21
C MET A 14 4.40 -9.79 38.36
N PHE A 15 4.08 -11.09 38.39
CA PHE A 15 2.87 -11.63 37.74
C PHE A 15 1.60 -11.45 38.58
N LEU A 16 1.71 -11.40 39.92
CA LEU A 16 0.59 -11.14 40.83
C LEU A 16 0.31 -9.64 41.03
N LEU A 17 1.30 -8.75 40.84
CA LEU A 17 1.08 -7.30 40.83
C LEU A 17 0.58 -6.75 39.48
N SER A 18 0.56 -7.55 38.41
CA SER A 18 -0.16 -7.22 37.17
C SER A 18 -1.64 -7.64 37.19
N LEU A 19 -2.12 -8.26 38.28
CA LEU A 19 -3.49 -8.74 38.46
C LEU A 19 -4.31 -7.92 39.47
N ILE A 20 -3.81 -6.77 39.91
CA ILE A 20 -4.57 -5.85 40.79
C ILE A 20 -4.62 -4.47 40.12
N TYR A 21 -5.85 -4.06 39.81
CA TYR A 21 -6.30 -2.88 39.04
C TYR A 21 -6.25 -2.99 37.50
N PRO A 22 -7.26 -3.61 36.85
CA PRO A 22 -7.92 -2.88 35.79
C PRO A 22 -8.60 -1.67 36.47
N MET A 23 -8.05 -0.47 36.30
CA MET A 23 -8.87 0.71 36.50
C MET A 23 -10.04 0.61 35.52
N ASN A 24 -11.18 0.15 36.02
CA ASN A 24 -12.50 0.31 35.44
C ASN A 24 -12.67 1.79 35.08
N ILE A 25 -12.42 2.15 33.83
CA ILE A 25 -12.77 3.46 33.30
C ILE A 25 -13.60 3.20 32.06
N LYS A 26 -14.92 3.29 32.26
CA LYS A 26 -15.92 3.39 31.19
C LYS A 26 -15.54 4.60 30.32
N VAL A 27 -15.06 4.37 29.10
CA VAL A 27 -14.98 5.43 28.09
C VAL A 27 -16.26 5.31 27.28
N LYS A 28 -17.21 6.20 27.53
CA LYS A 28 -18.40 6.36 26.69
C LYS A 28 -17.93 6.86 25.33
N ALA A 29 -17.92 5.97 24.34
CA ALA A 29 -17.62 6.30 22.95
C ALA A 29 -18.78 5.80 22.08
N ALA A 30 -19.94 6.38 22.31
CA ALA A 30 -21.09 6.34 21.42
C ALA A 30 -21.65 7.76 21.52
N VAL A 31 -21.67 8.50 20.41
CA VAL A 31 -22.21 9.87 20.26
C VAL A 31 -22.93 10.28 21.55
N ASP A 32 -22.20 10.88 22.50
CA ASP A 32 -22.75 11.08 23.83
C ASP A 32 -23.77 12.20 23.71
N LYS A 33 -25.01 11.82 23.39
CA LYS A 33 -26.16 12.71 23.28
C LYS A 33 -26.43 13.44 24.60
N THR A 34 -25.80 13.02 25.70
CA THR A 34 -25.77 13.75 26.97
C THR A 34 -25.06 15.09 26.82
N TYR A 35 -23.97 15.15 26.04
CA TYR A 35 -23.08 16.31 25.94
C TYR A 35 -22.98 16.93 24.55
N TYR A 36 -23.38 16.27 23.46
CA TYR A 36 -23.15 16.76 22.09
C TYR A 36 -24.40 16.76 21.20
N GLN A 37 -24.46 17.74 20.27
CA GLN A 37 -25.65 17.96 19.43
C GLN A 37 -25.81 16.97 18.28
N GLY A 38 -24.73 16.26 17.89
CA GLY A 38 -24.70 15.34 16.76
C GLY A 38 -24.86 16.05 15.42
N TYR A 39 -23.87 16.87 15.04
CA TYR A 39 -23.82 17.55 13.73
C TYR A 39 -22.45 17.38 13.09
N VAL A 40 -22.43 16.77 11.89
CA VAL A 40 -21.24 16.69 11.02
C VAL A 40 -21.50 17.64 9.84
N ASN A 41 -20.69 18.69 9.70
CA ASN A 41 -20.72 19.54 8.51
C ASN A 41 -19.97 18.84 7.36
N GLY A 42 -20.64 18.67 6.22
CA GLY A 42 -19.98 18.56 4.90
C GLY A 42 -20.02 17.19 4.19
N GLY A 43 -21.08 16.94 3.42
CA GLY A 43 -20.96 16.29 2.10
C GLY A 43 -20.61 14.80 1.98
N GLY A 44 -20.53 14.02 3.06
CA GLY A 44 -20.40 12.56 3.01
C GLY A 44 -21.57 11.91 3.73
N GLY A 45 -22.18 10.88 3.13
CA GLY A 45 -23.31 10.16 3.72
C GLY A 45 -23.03 9.67 5.14
N TYR A 46 -24.10 9.52 5.94
CA TYR A 46 -24.08 9.00 7.31
C TYR A 46 -23.14 7.79 7.43
N LYS A 47 -22.04 7.95 8.15
CA LYS A 47 -21.25 6.81 8.67
C LYS A 47 -21.68 6.55 10.09
N THR A 48 -21.86 5.29 10.43
CA THR A 48 -22.16 4.89 11.82
C THR A 48 -20.86 4.76 12.60
N TYR A 49 -20.83 5.15 13.88
CA TYR A 49 -19.61 5.16 14.71
C TYR A 49 -18.93 3.78 14.84
N THR A 50 -19.69 2.70 14.62
CA THR A 50 -19.21 1.32 14.47
C THR A 50 -18.24 1.12 13.29
N GLU A 51 -18.24 1.99 12.29
CA GLU A 51 -17.28 1.98 11.17
C GLU A 51 -15.95 2.69 11.51
N ILE A 52 -15.88 3.41 12.64
CA ILE A 52 -14.76 4.31 12.99
C ILE A 52 -13.97 3.80 14.20
N SER A 53 -14.60 3.15 15.19
CA SER A 53 -14.02 3.06 16.54
C SER A 53 -13.16 1.83 16.91
N ALA A 54 -12.98 0.80 16.07
CA ALA A 54 -12.19 -0.38 16.46
C ALA A 54 -10.73 -0.36 15.94
N ASN A 55 -10.53 -0.09 14.64
CA ASN A 55 -9.20 -0.06 14.04
C ASN A 55 -8.49 1.31 14.19
N TRP A 56 -9.25 2.37 14.44
CA TRP A 56 -8.74 3.74 14.58
C TRP A 56 -8.35 4.09 16.04
N PHE A 57 -9.03 3.54 17.04
CA PHE A 57 -8.68 3.74 18.45
C PHE A 57 -7.39 2.98 18.85
N PHE A 58 -7.13 1.83 18.24
CA PHE A 58 -5.90 1.06 18.46
C PHE A 58 -4.67 1.72 17.85
N SER A 59 -4.83 2.50 16.77
CA SER A 59 -3.76 3.35 16.22
C SER A 59 -3.59 4.65 17.02
N MET A 60 -4.68 5.24 17.55
CA MET A 60 -4.61 6.44 18.40
C MET A 60 -4.10 6.20 19.83
N LYS A 61 -4.38 5.05 20.45
CA LYS A 61 -3.73 4.63 21.72
C LYS A 61 -2.20 4.61 21.63
N GLN A 62 -1.64 4.53 20.42
CA GLN A 62 -0.19 4.60 20.18
C GLN A 62 0.32 6.02 19.89
N GLN A 63 -0.56 6.97 19.56
CA GLN A 63 -0.21 8.36 19.23
C GLN A 63 -0.43 9.33 20.40
N TYR A 64 -1.46 9.10 21.23
CA TYR A 64 -1.83 9.95 22.36
C TYR A 64 -2.15 9.11 23.60
N LYS A 65 -2.05 9.71 24.81
CA LYS A 65 -2.36 8.99 26.04
C LYS A 65 -3.84 8.58 26.03
N ALA A 66 -4.16 7.34 26.40
CA ALA A 66 -5.55 6.93 26.56
C ALA A 66 -6.21 7.65 27.75
N ILE A 67 -5.41 7.96 28.78
CA ILE A 67 -5.81 8.66 29.99
C ILE A 67 -4.72 9.67 30.34
N SER A 68 -5.11 10.90 30.66
CA SER A 68 -4.21 11.87 31.27
C SER A 68 -4.84 12.44 32.54
N TRP A 69 -4.07 12.50 33.63
CA TRP A 69 -4.55 12.98 34.93
C TRP A 69 -5.85 12.31 35.42
N GLY A 70 -6.00 11.00 35.16
CA GLY A 70 -7.19 10.24 35.51
C GLY A 70 -8.42 10.49 34.63
N ARG A 71 -8.27 11.25 33.54
CA ARG A 71 -9.35 11.60 32.60
C ARG A 71 -9.15 10.91 31.25
N PRO A 72 -10.19 10.28 30.67
CA PRO A 72 -10.08 9.57 29.40
C PRO A 72 -9.92 10.54 28.23
N PHE A 73 -9.26 10.10 27.15
CA PHE A 73 -9.22 10.86 25.89
C PHE A 73 -10.63 11.01 25.29
N ASN A 74 -10.97 12.22 24.84
CA ASN A 74 -12.27 12.57 24.27
C ASN A 74 -12.20 12.50 22.73
N CYS A 75 -12.68 11.37 22.20
CA CYS A 75 -12.63 11.08 20.77
C CYS A 75 -13.63 11.88 19.93
N GLU A 76 -14.77 12.29 20.50
CA GLU A 76 -15.79 13.06 19.76
C GLU A 76 -15.26 14.45 19.41
N ILE A 77 -14.63 15.11 20.37
CA ILE A 77 -13.99 16.41 20.13
C ILE A 77 -12.80 16.27 19.18
N TYR A 78 -12.06 15.16 19.23
CA TYR A 78 -10.98 14.92 18.28
C TYR A 78 -11.52 14.72 16.85
N GLU A 79 -12.59 13.95 16.66
CA GLU A 79 -13.17 13.68 15.35
C GLU A 79 -13.81 14.94 14.74
N ASP A 80 -14.60 15.68 15.53
CA ASP A 80 -15.33 16.85 15.04
C ASP A 80 -14.47 18.11 14.96
N LYS A 81 -13.58 18.32 15.95
CA LYS A 81 -12.78 19.54 16.06
C LYS A 81 -11.29 19.34 15.76
N GLY A 82 -10.78 18.12 15.72
CA GLY A 82 -9.34 17.86 15.53
C GLY A 82 -8.48 18.21 16.74
N LEU A 83 -9.08 18.40 17.93
CA LEU A 83 -8.40 18.81 19.15
C LEU A 83 -8.14 17.61 20.08
N ILE A 84 -6.98 17.60 20.74
CA ILE A 84 -6.65 16.58 21.75
C ILE A 84 -7.24 16.99 23.10
N VAL A 85 -8.31 16.34 23.54
CA VAL A 85 -9.01 16.69 24.78
C VAL A 85 -9.12 15.46 25.67
N TYR A 86 -9.06 15.67 26.99
CA TYR A 86 -9.25 14.63 27.99
C TYR A 86 -10.42 15.00 28.91
N GLY A 87 -11.29 14.04 29.23
CA GLY A 87 -12.51 14.24 30.01
C GLY A 87 -13.63 14.90 29.22
N GLU A 88 -14.74 15.14 29.91
CA GLU A 88 -15.97 15.70 29.32
C GLU A 88 -16.02 17.24 29.40
N PRO A 89 -16.82 17.89 28.53
CA PRO A 89 -17.15 19.30 28.63
C PRO A 89 -17.73 19.63 30.01
N HIS A 90 -17.32 20.76 30.58
CA HIS A 90 -17.71 21.17 31.93
C HIS A 90 -17.58 22.68 32.16
N GLY A 91 -17.95 23.11 33.36
CA GLY A 91 -17.94 24.51 33.76
C GLY A 91 -19.30 25.18 33.52
N GLU A 92 -19.28 26.50 33.36
CA GLU A 92 -20.48 27.29 33.11
C GLU A 92 -21.17 26.87 31.80
N TRP A 93 -22.50 26.89 31.80
CA TRP A 93 -23.35 26.56 30.66
C TRP A 93 -24.10 27.79 30.15
N LYS A 94 -24.12 27.99 28.84
CA LYS A 94 -24.96 29.01 28.18
C LYS A 94 -25.76 28.37 27.06
N ASP A 95 -27.06 28.70 26.96
CA ASP A 95 -27.90 28.27 25.84
C ASP A 95 -27.49 29.04 24.58
N VAL A 96 -27.18 28.30 23.51
CA VAL A 96 -26.74 28.85 22.22
C VAL A 96 -27.49 28.10 21.13
N ALA A 97 -28.26 28.84 20.33
CA ALA A 97 -29.01 28.25 19.22
C ALA A 97 -28.03 27.60 18.22
N GLY A 98 -28.15 26.28 18.02
CA GLY A 98 -27.22 25.51 17.17
C GLY A 98 -25.83 25.27 17.79
N GLY A 99 -25.71 25.41 19.12
CA GLY A 99 -24.47 25.10 19.86
C GLY A 99 -24.05 23.63 19.75
N TYR A 100 -22.74 23.39 19.76
CA TYR A 100 -22.13 22.07 19.62
C TYR A 100 -22.47 21.14 20.80
N CYS A 101 -22.60 21.69 22.01
CA CYS A 101 -22.85 20.91 23.22
C CYS A 101 -24.35 20.77 23.53
N ARG A 102 -24.69 19.80 24.38
CA ARG A 102 -26.00 19.61 25.00
C ARG A 102 -25.89 19.51 26.52
N ASN A 103 -26.95 19.92 27.19
CA ASN A 103 -27.18 19.71 28.62
C ASN A 103 -28.63 19.27 28.81
N GLY A 104 -28.83 17.95 28.77
CA GLY A 104 -30.17 17.36 28.67
C GLY A 104 -30.83 17.71 27.32
N SER A 105 -32.02 18.31 27.37
CA SER A 105 -32.73 18.76 26.16
C SER A 105 -32.28 20.12 25.64
N ARG A 106 -31.43 20.85 26.38
CA ARG A 106 -30.95 22.18 26.03
C ARG A 106 -29.72 22.08 25.12
N VAL A 107 -29.68 22.93 24.11
CA VAL A 107 -28.55 23.07 23.17
C VAL A 107 -27.79 24.35 23.51
N GLY A 108 -26.46 24.26 23.56
CA GLY A 108 -25.64 25.36 24.03
C GLY A 108 -24.16 25.01 24.09
N GLU A 109 -23.42 25.69 24.96
CA GLU A 109 -21.97 25.53 25.06
C GLU A 109 -21.54 25.51 26.53
N TYR A 110 -20.64 24.57 26.85
CA TYR A 110 -19.86 24.60 28.09
C TYR A 110 -18.64 25.52 27.95
N ARG A 111 -18.25 26.15 29.06
CA ARG A 111 -17.06 27.01 29.14
C ARG A 111 -15.78 26.27 28.74
N TYR A 112 -15.67 25.01 29.14
CA TYR A 112 -14.53 24.15 28.85
C TYR A 112 -14.97 22.91 28.08
N LEU A 113 -14.18 22.56 27.06
CA LEU A 113 -14.35 21.33 26.26
C LEU A 113 -13.85 20.08 27.01
N GLY A 114 -13.05 20.28 28.05
CA GLY A 114 -12.38 19.23 28.81
C GLY A 114 -11.03 19.73 29.29
N TYR A 115 -10.03 18.86 29.27
CA TYR A 115 -8.71 19.13 29.80
C TYR A 115 -7.61 18.85 28.78
N THR A 116 -6.52 19.59 28.90
CA THR A 116 -5.30 19.43 28.13
C THR A 116 -4.50 18.22 28.63
N VAL A 117 -3.47 17.79 27.90
CA VAL A 117 -2.64 16.63 28.30
C VAL A 117 -1.91 16.84 29.64
N ASP A 118 -1.60 18.08 30.00
CA ASP A 118 -0.99 18.48 31.27
C ASP A 118 -2.03 18.71 32.39
N GLY A 119 -3.32 18.50 32.12
CA GLY A 119 -4.40 18.54 33.11
C GLY A 119 -5.05 19.91 33.29
N SER A 120 -4.64 20.93 32.53
CA SER A 120 -5.19 22.28 32.52
C SER A 120 -6.56 22.33 31.81
N GLU A 121 -7.44 23.28 32.17
CA GLU A 121 -8.76 23.42 31.52
C GLU A 121 -8.65 23.95 30.08
N LEU A 122 -9.19 23.22 29.12
CA LEU A 122 -9.24 23.61 27.71
C LEU A 122 -10.51 24.40 27.45
N SER A 123 -10.40 25.68 27.09
CA SER A 123 -11.59 26.51 26.86
C SER A 123 -12.19 26.22 25.50
N ASN A 124 -13.51 26.33 25.48
CA ASN A 124 -14.30 26.22 24.27
C ASN A 124 -14.30 27.55 23.52
N SER A 125 -13.90 27.56 22.25
CA SER A 125 -13.98 28.76 21.40
C SER A 125 -15.41 29.18 21.10
N ALA A 126 -16.36 28.24 21.14
CA ALA A 126 -17.77 28.50 20.86
C ALA A 126 -18.54 29.07 22.07
N PHE A 127 -17.93 29.06 23.28
CA PHE A 127 -18.60 29.59 24.47
C PHE A 127 -18.84 31.11 24.34
N PRO A 128 -20.08 31.61 24.59
CA PRO A 128 -20.39 33.02 24.47
C PRO A 128 -19.52 33.89 25.38
N THR A 129 -19.00 34.99 24.84
CA THR A 129 -18.14 35.92 25.59
C THR A 129 -18.86 36.47 26.82
N ASP A 130 -18.14 36.56 27.94
CA ASP A 130 -18.70 36.98 29.24
C ASP A 130 -19.07 38.47 29.34
N ASP A 131 -18.79 39.24 28.29
CA ASP A 131 -19.20 40.64 28.15
C ASP A 131 -20.08 40.78 26.90
N GLU A 132 -21.40 40.86 27.09
CA GLU A 132 -22.36 40.97 25.97
C GLU A 132 -22.22 42.28 25.18
N SER A 133 -21.55 43.32 25.74
CA SER A 133 -21.26 44.58 25.02
C SER A 133 -20.10 44.46 24.02
N SER A 134 -19.38 43.33 24.06
CA SER A 134 -18.06 43.14 23.42
C SER A 134 -18.11 42.56 21.99
N ASN A 135 -19.29 42.49 21.36
CA ASN A 135 -19.39 42.11 19.94
C ASN A 135 -18.87 43.17 18.96
N THR A 136 -18.38 44.30 19.48
CA THR A 136 -17.68 45.36 18.75
C THR A 136 -16.20 45.02 18.49
N ASN A 137 -15.64 45.67 17.46
CA ASN A 137 -14.28 45.55 16.92
C ASN A 137 -13.21 45.01 17.90
N LEU A 138 -12.70 43.78 17.67
CA LEU A 138 -11.72 43.12 18.56
C LEU A 138 -10.41 43.89 18.72
N ALA A 139 -10.05 44.75 17.76
CA ALA A 139 -8.82 45.54 17.79
C ALA A 139 -8.82 46.62 18.88
N THR A 140 -9.99 47.02 19.40
CA THR A 140 -10.10 48.07 20.43
C THR A 140 -10.00 47.52 21.85
N ARG A 141 -9.97 46.19 22.03
CA ARG A 141 -9.84 45.57 23.35
C ARG A 141 -8.42 45.75 23.90
N ASN A 142 -8.34 45.91 25.22
CA ASN A 142 -7.06 45.98 25.94
C ASN A 142 -6.47 44.57 26.15
N TRP A 143 -5.89 44.01 25.09
CA TRP A 143 -5.24 42.69 25.09
C TRP A 143 -3.95 42.69 25.91
N ILE A 144 -3.70 41.57 26.59
CA ILE A 144 -2.60 41.43 27.54
C ILE A 144 -1.45 40.65 26.88
N ARG A 145 -0.28 41.29 26.84
CA ARG A 145 0.97 40.65 26.40
C ARG A 145 1.58 39.88 27.57
N TYR A 146 2.12 38.70 27.29
CA TYR A 146 2.73 37.78 28.25
C TYR A 146 1.79 37.45 29.42
N PRO A 147 0.57 36.96 29.15
CA PRO A 147 -0.45 36.75 30.17
C PRO A 147 -0.02 35.82 31.31
N TRP A 148 0.94 34.91 31.07
CA TRP A 148 1.52 34.05 32.10
C TRP A 148 2.32 34.79 33.18
N ASN A 149 2.74 36.04 32.93
CA ASN A 149 3.41 36.87 33.93
C ASN A 149 2.42 37.56 34.88
N ASP A 150 1.16 37.73 34.50
CA ASP A 150 0.13 38.39 35.32
C ASP A 150 -0.38 37.44 36.43
N PRO A 151 -0.20 37.77 37.72
CA PRO A 151 -0.63 36.93 38.83
C PRO A 151 -2.14 36.70 38.90
N GLU A 152 -2.95 37.69 38.52
CA GLU A 152 -4.41 37.60 38.55
C GLU A 152 -4.88 36.64 37.45
N ILE A 153 -4.28 36.69 36.25
CA ILE A 153 -4.57 35.73 35.18
C ILE A 153 -4.21 34.30 35.60
N ARG A 154 -3.03 34.10 36.21
CA ARG A 154 -2.62 32.78 36.69
C ARG A 154 -3.59 32.22 37.72
N SER A 155 -3.98 33.05 38.69
CA SER A 155 -4.89 32.63 39.76
C SER A 155 -6.31 32.41 39.26
N GLN A 156 -6.83 33.27 38.38
CA GLN A 156 -8.22 33.23 37.94
C GLN A 156 -8.47 32.17 36.86
N PHE A 157 -7.52 31.93 35.96
CA PHE A 157 -7.70 31.06 34.79
C PHE A 157 -6.79 29.83 34.77
N GLY A 158 -6.11 29.54 35.87
CA GLY A 158 -5.30 28.32 36.04
C GLY A 158 -4.08 28.25 35.11
N VAL A 159 -3.50 29.40 34.74
CA VAL A 159 -2.30 29.43 33.88
C VAL A 159 -1.07 28.96 34.66
N SER A 160 -0.39 27.94 34.12
CA SER A 160 0.84 27.39 34.71
C SER A 160 1.94 28.45 34.87
N SER A 161 2.58 28.47 36.03
CA SER A 161 3.76 29.31 36.31
C SER A 161 4.97 28.97 35.42
N ASN A 162 5.03 27.76 34.88
CA ASN A 162 6.10 27.29 34.00
C ASN A 162 5.90 27.67 32.52
N TYR A 163 4.81 28.36 32.19
CA TYR A 163 4.49 28.66 30.79
C TYR A 163 5.53 29.57 30.11
N ALA A 164 6.28 30.37 30.86
CA ALA A 164 7.39 31.16 30.31
C ALA A 164 8.48 30.27 29.65
N THR A 165 8.77 29.11 30.23
CA THR A 165 9.72 28.13 29.67
C THR A 165 9.16 27.49 28.39
N ILE A 166 7.87 27.17 28.40
CA ILE A 166 7.15 26.62 27.23
C ILE A 166 7.18 27.63 26.09
N TYR A 167 6.84 28.89 26.37
CA TYR A 167 6.90 30.00 25.41
C TYR A 167 8.29 30.15 24.78
N ASN A 168 9.37 30.15 25.58
CA ASN A 168 10.73 30.29 25.08
C ASN A 168 11.15 29.11 24.19
N SER A 169 10.75 27.88 24.56
CA SER A 169 10.99 26.67 23.75
C SER A 169 10.25 26.75 22.42
N LEU A 170 8.95 27.09 22.44
CA LEU A 170 8.13 27.29 21.24
C LEU A 170 8.75 28.38 20.33
N LYS A 171 9.15 29.52 20.90
CA LYS A 171 9.74 30.63 20.14
C LYS A 171 11.07 30.26 19.48
N THR A 172 11.88 29.42 20.12
CA THR A 172 13.19 29.00 19.59
C THR A 172 13.05 27.91 18.53
N LYS A 173 12.17 26.93 18.76
CA LYS A 173 12.01 25.74 17.89
C LYS A 173 11.14 25.97 16.66
N ILE A 174 10.25 26.97 16.68
CA ILE A 174 9.25 27.20 15.63
C ILE A 174 9.63 28.39 14.72
N GLY A 175 10.81 29.00 14.91
CA GLY A 175 11.28 30.17 14.14
C GLY A 175 11.19 30.04 12.61
N ASP A 176 11.33 28.84 12.07
CA ASP A 176 11.29 28.55 10.62
C ASP A 176 9.92 28.03 10.12
N VAL A 177 9.06 27.54 11.02
CA VAL A 177 7.74 26.93 10.68
C VAL A 177 6.62 28.00 10.68
N LEU A 178 6.83 29.11 11.40
CA LEU A 178 5.79 30.11 11.71
C LEU A 178 5.58 31.23 10.68
N ASN A 179 6.38 31.31 9.61
CA ASN A 179 6.08 32.20 8.47
C ASN A 179 4.80 31.77 7.72
N SER A 180 4.23 30.62 8.11
CA SER A 180 2.99 30.05 7.61
C SER A 180 2.03 29.64 8.73
N ILE A 181 1.84 30.46 9.77
CA ILE A 181 0.55 30.48 10.51
C ILE A 181 -0.34 31.56 9.92
N PRO A 182 -0.94 31.35 8.73
CA PRO A 182 -2.03 32.18 8.28
C PRO A 182 -3.25 31.79 9.11
N ASP A 183 -3.70 32.73 9.94
CA ASP A 183 -5.00 32.79 10.59
C ASP A 183 -5.50 31.49 11.24
N PHE A 184 -5.61 31.49 12.57
CA PHE A 184 -6.54 30.60 13.26
C PHE A 184 -7.96 30.91 12.77
N ARG A 185 -8.36 30.29 11.64
CA ARG A 185 -9.66 30.44 10.98
C ARG A 185 -10.58 29.35 11.52
N GLU A 186 -11.69 29.81 12.06
CA GLU A 186 -12.86 29.08 12.57
C GLU A 186 -12.82 28.66 14.05
N SER A 187 -13.34 29.51 14.94
CA SER A 187 -14.79 29.59 15.21
C SER A 187 -15.05 30.28 16.55
N ASN A 188 -15.38 31.57 16.47
CA ASN A 188 -16.25 32.24 17.44
C ASN A 188 -17.04 33.29 16.63
N TYR A 189 -18.23 32.92 16.14
CA TYR A 189 -19.06 33.78 15.27
C TYR A 189 -18.32 34.42 14.07
N GLY A 190 -17.34 33.72 13.47
CA GLY A 190 -16.58 34.23 12.31
C GLY A 190 -15.38 35.14 12.61
N LYS A 191 -14.94 35.25 13.87
CA LYS A 191 -13.80 36.08 14.29
C LYS A 191 -12.48 35.32 14.30
N THR A 192 -11.39 36.03 14.02
CA THR A 192 -10.01 35.53 13.85
C THR A 192 -9.03 36.25 14.78
N VAL A 193 -7.84 35.68 14.98
CA VAL A 193 -6.78 36.37 15.73
C VAL A 193 -6.35 37.67 15.05
N SER A 194 -6.38 37.74 13.71
CA SER A 194 -6.09 38.96 12.95
C SER A 194 -7.02 40.12 13.30
N ASP A 195 -8.28 39.85 13.66
CA ASP A 195 -9.25 40.89 14.05
C ASP A 195 -8.86 41.63 15.34
N THR A 196 -7.92 41.07 16.13
CA THR A 196 -7.38 41.72 17.34
C THR A 196 -6.39 42.86 17.05
N GLY A 197 -5.98 43.03 15.78
CA GLY A 197 -4.97 44.01 15.37
C GLY A 197 -3.56 43.69 15.88
N LYS A 198 -3.29 42.45 16.33
CA LYS A 198 -1.96 41.99 16.74
C LYS A 198 -1.27 41.26 15.59
N ALA A 199 0.06 41.42 15.49
CA ALA A 199 0.86 40.87 14.40
C ALA A 199 0.75 39.33 14.33
N GLY A 200 0.51 38.80 13.13
CA GLY A 200 0.52 37.37 12.85
C GLY A 200 1.92 36.75 12.91
N GLY A 201 2.02 35.45 12.62
CA GLY A 201 3.29 34.70 12.72
C GLY A 201 3.77 34.55 14.17
N ILE A 202 5.09 34.47 14.39
CA ILE A 202 5.67 34.18 15.72
C ILE A 202 5.34 35.22 16.79
N GLY A 203 5.03 36.46 16.38
CA GLY A 203 4.66 37.56 17.27
C GLY A 203 3.33 37.34 18.00
N VAL A 204 2.46 36.45 17.50
CA VAL A 204 1.19 36.13 18.14
C VAL A 204 1.37 35.43 19.49
N LEU A 205 2.44 34.64 19.64
CA LEU A 205 2.75 33.88 20.86
C LEU A 205 2.97 34.79 22.07
N ASP A 206 3.29 36.06 21.84
CA ASP A 206 3.45 37.05 22.91
C ASP A 206 2.11 37.41 23.58
N TRP A 207 0.97 37.14 22.96
CA TRP A 207 -0.33 37.67 23.37
C TRP A 207 -1.31 36.62 23.91
N GLY A 208 -0.87 35.36 24.01
CA GLY A 208 -1.76 34.28 24.40
C GLY A 208 -1.06 32.98 24.72
N ILE A 209 -1.86 32.00 25.10
CA ILE A 209 -1.46 30.72 25.64
C ILE A 209 -1.96 29.63 24.71
N PHE A 210 -1.06 28.77 24.27
CA PHE A 210 -1.37 27.58 23.51
C PHE A 210 -1.87 26.50 24.48
N GLN A 211 -3.07 25.97 24.22
CA GLN A 211 -3.76 25.14 25.22
C GLN A 211 -3.77 23.65 24.89
N SER A 212 -4.06 23.26 23.65
CA SER A 212 -4.10 21.84 23.27
C SER A 212 -3.46 21.56 21.91
N GLY A 213 -2.84 20.38 21.81
CA GLY A 213 -2.15 19.87 20.63
C GLY A 213 -3.11 19.58 19.47
N LEU A 214 -2.86 20.20 18.33
CA LEU A 214 -2.16 19.68 17.14
C LEU A 214 -2.29 18.19 16.85
N GLY A 215 -3.53 17.71 16.75
CA GLY A 215 -3.89 16.48 16.05
C GLY A 215 -3.59 16.57 14.54
N ASP A 216 -4.59 16.35 13.69
CA ASP A 216 -4.52 16.45 12.22
C ASP A 216 -4.30 17.89 11.71
N SER A 217 -3.31 18.59 12.26
CA SER A 217 -2.98 19.98 11.98
C SER A 217 -3.89 21.00 12.66
N ARG A 218 -4.74 20.70 13.67
CA ARG A 218 -5.62 21.68 14.37
C ARG A 218 -5.24 21.91 15.84
N GLY A 219 -5.30 23.15 16.35
CA GLY A 219 -4.96 23.50 17.74
C GLY A 219 -5.71 24.74 18.27
N SER A 220 -5.55 25.01 19.57
CA SER A 220 -6.26 26.11 20.25
C SER A 220 -5.34 27.09 20.98
N PHE A 221 -5.72 28.37 20.91
CA PHE A 221 -4.97 29.51 21.40
C PHE A 221 -5.86 30.46 22.21
N ARG A 222 -5.53 30.72 23.47
CA ARG A 222 -6.30 31.55 24.40
C ARG A 222 -5.62 32.90 24.64
N MET A 223 -6.30 34.00 24.33
CA MET A 223 -5.83 35.37 24.57
C MET A 223 -6.65 36.04 25.67
N PHE A 224 -6.04 36.99 26.39
CA PHE A 224 -6.65 37.64 27.56
C PHE A 224 -6.76 39.15 27.36
N HIS A 225 -7.83 39.76 27.87
CA HIS A 225 -8.01 41.21 27.86
C HIS A 225 -8.60 41.71 29.18
N LYS A 226 -8.39 43.01 29.46
CA LYS A 226 -8.93 43.69 30.64
C LYS A 226 -9.98 44.72 30.24
N THR A 227 -11.12 44.75 30.91
CA THR A 227 -12.15 45.79 30.68
C THR A 227 -11.79 47.11 31.34
N SER A 228 -12.49 48.18 30.96
CA SER A 228 -12.40 49.50 31.64
C SER A 228 -12.77 49.44 33.13
N SER A 229 -13.62 48.48 33.53
CA SER A 229 -13.97 48.20 34.93
C SER A 229 -12.92 47.36 35.67
N GLY A 230 -11.81 47.01 35.03
CA GLY A 230 -10.71 46.26 35.62
C GLY A 230 -10.90 44.74 35.68
N LYS A 231 -11.98 44.20 35.09
CA LYS A 231 -12.23 42.76 35.03
C LYS A 231 -11.42 42.10 33.91
N TYR A 232 -10.94 40.89 34.17
CA TYR A 232 -10.23 40.08 33.18
C TYR A 232 -11.19 39.11 32.48
N TYR A 233 -11.04 39.00 31.17
CA TYR A 233 -11.73 38.02 30.34
C TYR A 233 -10.75 37.38 29.34
N TYR A 234 -11.14 36.24 28.78
CA TYR A 234 -10.38 35.57 27.74
C TYR A 234 -11.23 35.30 26.50
N MET A 235 -10.54 35.07 25.38
CA MET A 235 -11.12 34.56 24.15
C MET A 235 -10.25 33.43 23.61
N THR A 236 -10.88 32.37 23.14
CA THR A 236 -10.20 31.20 22.57
C THR A 236 -10.38 31.19 21.07
N PHE A 237 -9.30 30.90 20.37
CA PHE A 237 -9.25 30.75 18.92
C PHE A 237 -8.82 29.32 18.58
N GLU A 238 -9.51 28.69 17.65
CA GLU A 238 -9.18 27.37 17.09
C GLU A 238 -8.69 27.55 15.64
N GLY A 239 -7.79 26.68 15.15
CA GLY A 239 -7.23 26.83 13.81
C GLY A 239 -6.19 25.80 13.41
N ILE A 240 -5.69 25.89 12.17
CA ILE A 240 -4.81 24.89 11.55
C ILE A 240 -3.33 25.33 11.62
N ILE A 241 -2.43 24.47 12.11
CA ILE A 241 -0.98 24.62 11.96
C ILE A 241 -0.53 23.89 10.71
N GLN A 242 -0.18 24.64 9.67
CA GLN A 242 0.33 24.04 8.43
C GLN A 242 1.83 23.77 8.53
N LYS A 243 2.18 22.48 8.37
CA LYS A 243 3.51 21.90 8.04
C LYS A 243 4.36 21.40 9.23
N LYS A 244 4.57 20.08 9.27
CA LYS A 244 5.64 19.41 10.04
C LYS A 244 6.92 19.28 9.18
N ASN A 245 8.09 19.26 9.83
CA ASN A 245 9.38 18.99 9.21
C ASN A 245 9.55 17.50 8.91
N TYR A 246 10.15 17.14 7.78
CA TYR A 246 10.40 15.74 7.42
C TYR A 246 11.71 15.22 8.03
N PRO A 247 11.70 14.04 8.67
CA PRO A 247 12.93 13.38 9.07
C PRO A 247 13.69 12.83 7.85
N PRO A 248 15.02 12.76 7.88
CA PRO A 248 15.80 12.17 6.80
C PRO A 248 15.43 10.69 6.55
N LEU A 249 15.39 10.31 5.27
CA LEU A 249 15.21 8.92 4.84
C LEU A 249 16.49 8.46 4.12
N LYS A 250 17.14 7.44 4.65
CA LYS A 250 18.30 6.79 4.04
C LYS A 250 17.92 5.46 3.42
N VAL A 251 18.51 5.11 2.28
CA VAL A 251 18.36 3.77 1.67
C VAL A 251 19.71 3.08 1.63
N THR A 252 19.71 1.80 1.96
CA THR A 252 20.84 0.90 1.76
C THR A 252 20.38 -0.28 0.93
N VAL A 253 21.24 -0.74 0.03
CA VAL A 253 20.98 -1.88 -0.84
C VAL A 253 22.14 -2.84 -0.67
N THR A 254 21.85 -4.01 -0.13
CA THR A 254 22.87 -4.99 0.27
C THR A 254 22.61 -6.29 -0.48
N PRO A 255 23.48 -6.68 -1.42
CA PRO A 255 23.37 -8.00 -2.03
C PRO A 255 23.83 -9.08 -1.03
N GLU A 256 23.20 -10.27 -1.08
CA GLU A 256 23.61 -11.42 -0.25
C GLU A 256 25.06 -11.84 -0.53
N LYS A 257 25.51 -11.66 -1.78
CA LYS A 257 26.88 -11.87 -2.25
C LYS A 257 27.24 -10.81 -3.28
N THR A 258 28.50 -10.40 -3.29
CA THR A 258 29.04 -9.43 -4.27
C THR A 258 29.51 -10.09 -5.57
N SER A 259 29.67 -11.42 -5.57
CA SER A 259 30.01 -12.22 -6.75
C SER A 259 29.17 -13.51 -6.82
N TYR A 260 28.80 -13.88 -8.04
CA TYR A 260 28.12 -15.14 -8.36
C TYR A 260 28.85 -15.81 -9.52
N VAL A 261 28.97 -17.14 -9.48
CA VAL A 261 29.52 -17.95 -10.57
C VAL A 261 28.41 -18.80 -11.17
N MET A 262 28.23 -18.73 -12.49
CA MET A 262 27.33 -19.61 -13.24
C MET A 262 28.16 -20.63 -14.03
N LYS A 263 27.93 -21.93 -13.79
CA LYS A 263 28.66 -23.03 -14.46
C LYS A 263 28.06 -23.35 -15.82
N LYS A 264 28.82 -23.88 -16.79
CA LYS A 264 28.40 -24.14 -18.19
C LYS A 264 27.05 -24.86 -18.36
N ASP A 265 26.64 -25.69 -17.43
CA ASP A 265 25.39 -26.47 -17.42
C ASP A 265 24.20 -25.75 -16.74
N GLU A 266 24.41 -24.57 -16.16
CA GLU A 266 23.37 -23.79 -15.47
C GLU A 266 22.77 -22.69 -16.38
N ASP A 267 21.47 -22.78 -16.67
CA ASP A 267 20.77 -21.77 -17.49
C ASP A 267 20.36 -20.51 -16.71
N GLN A 268 20.44 -20.55 -15.38
CA GLN A 268 20.03 -19.45 -14.51
C GLN A 268 20.77 -19.43 -13.17
N VAL A 269 20.89 -18.25 -12.56
CA VAL A 269 21.36 -18.06 -11.19
C VAL A 269 20.38 -17.17 -10.43
N LYS A 270 20.05 -17.54 -9.19
CA LYS A 270 19.21 -16.72 -8.31
C LYS A 270 20.10 -15.87 -7.43
N ILE A 271 19.86 -14.56 -7.44
CA ILE A 271 20.54 -13.60 -6.57
C ILE A 271 19.53 -13.01 -5.59
N LYS A 272 19.99 -12.74 -4.37
CA LYS A 272 19.18 -12.04 -3.36
C LYS A 272 19.76 -10.66 -3.07
N ILE A 273 18.88 -9.66 -3.03
CA ILE A 273 19.23 -8.28 -2.78
C ILE A 273 18.27 -7.73 -1.73
N THR A 274 18.81 -7.26 -0.62
CA THR A 274 18.03 -6.65 0.46
C THR A 274 18.06 -5.14 0.31
N VAL A 275 16.88 -4.51 0.24
CA VAL A 275 16.71 -3.06 0.32
C VAL A 275 16.24 -2.72 1.72
N THR A 276 16.95 -1.81 2.39
CA THR A 276 16.59 -1.29 3.70
C THR A 276 16.44 0.23 3.65
N GLY A 277 15.24 0.72 3.95
CA GLY A 277 14.95 2.14 4.17
C GLY A 277 15.00 2.47 5.65
N THR A 278 15.79 3.46 6.04
CA THR A 278 15.97 3.91 7.44
C THR A 278 15.44 5.32 7.59
N LEU A 279 14.36 5.49 8.35
CA LEU A 279 13.80 6.80 8.72
C LEU A 279 14.49 7.28 10.01
N GLN A 280 15.14 8.45 9.95
CA GLN A 280 15.95 9.00 11.03
C GLN A 280 15.19 10.11 11.77
N ASP A 281 14.16 9.74 12.52
CA ASP A 281 13.27 10.67 13.23
C ASP A 281 13.76 11.07 14.64
N ASN A 282 14.88 10.52 15.10
CA ASN A 282 15.48 10.76 16.43
C ASN A 282 14.50 10.58 17.60
N TYR A 283 13.53 9.69 17.44
CA TYR A 283 12.37 9.58 18.34
C TYR A 283 12.70 9.51 19.84
N SER A 284 13.80 8.84 20.21
CA SER A 284 14.19 8.65 21.62
C SER A 284 14.60 9.93 22.36
N ILE A 285 14.93 11.00 21.64
CA ILE A 285 15.38 12.29 22.20
C ILE A 285 14.39 13.44 21.96
N LEU A 286 13.24 13.18 21.32
CA LEU A 286 12.24 14.22 21.03
C LEU A 286 11.46 14.58 22.29
N ASP A 287 11.37 15.87 22.62
CA ASP A 287 10.42 16.38 23.61
C ASP A 287 9.03 16.63 23.01
N ALA A 288 8.06 17.01 23.85
CA ALA A 288 6.68 17.23 23.43
C ALA A 288 6.54 18.30 22.34
N VAL A 289 7.45 19.28 22.28
CA VAL A 289 7.46 20.32 21.24
C VAL A 289 8.10 19.78 19.96
N ASP A 290 9.15 18.94 20.06
CA ASP A 290 9.80 18.35 18.89
C ASP A 290 8.89 17.34 18.15
N GLN A 291 8.06 16.59 18.88
CA GLN A 291 7.07 15.67 18.31
C GLN A 291 5.92 16.40 17.58
N ILE A 292 5.67 17.65 17.96
CA ILE A 292 4.66 18.50 17.33
C ILE A 292 5.15 19.01 15.97
N VAL A 293 6.42 19.44 15.88
CA VAL A 293 6.94 20.15 14.70
C VAL A 293 7.62 19.23 13.69
N ASN A 294 7.92 17.97 14.03
CA ASN A 294 8.54 16.99 13.13
C ASN A 294 7.60 15.81 12.85
N TYR A 295 7.63 15.30 11.61
CA TYR A 295 7.10 13.98 11.31
C TYR A 295 7.95 12.92 12.02
N THR A 296 7.28 11.95 12.63
CA THR A 296 7.90 10.86 13.37
C THR A 296 7.42 9.51 12.83
N ARG A 297 7.99 8.40 13.31
CA ARG A 297 7.51 7.05 13.04
C ARG A 297 6.03 6.84 13.38
N ASN A 298 5.47 7.63 14.30
CA ASN A 298 4.06 7.57 14.65
C ASN A 298 3.17 8.06 13.50
N ASP A 299 3.63 9.08 12.78
CA ASP A 299 2.92 9.68 11.65
C ASP A 299 3.00 8.82 10.36
N VAL A 300 3.86 7.79 10.31
CA VAL A 300 4.01 6.93 9.13
C VAL A 300 2.75 6.09 8.90
N GLN A 301 2.08 6.29 7.76
CA GLN A 301 0.90 5.52 7.37
C GLN A 301 1.27 4.22 6.66
N SER A 302 2.18 4.32 5.69
CA SER A 302 2.68 3.17 4.95
C SER A 302 4.08 3.41 4.42
N TYR A 303 4.77 2.32 4.07
CA TYR A 303 6.04 2.39 3.34
C TYR A 303 6.04 1.42 2.15
N ALA A 304 6.86 1.73 1.16
CA ALA A 304 7.10 0.87 0.00
C ALA A 304 8.60 0.79 -0.30
N LEU A 305 9.07 -0.43 -0.57
CA LEU A 305 10.45 -0.71 -0.98
C LEU A 305 10.42 -1.35 -2.36
N SER A 306 11.25 -0.86 -3.27
CA SER A 306 11.39 -1.39 -4.62
C SER A 306 12.85 -1.43 -5.08
N LEU A 307 13.08 -2.20 -6.15
CA LEU A 307 14.37 -2.38 -6.80
C LEU A 307 14.16 -2.16 -8.31
N ALA A 308 14.87 -1.21 -8.92
CA ALA A 308 14.68 -0.81 -10.31
C ALA A 308 14.94 -1.97 -11.30
N GLY A 309 14.14 -2.05 -12.37
CA GLY A 309 14.30 -3.02 -13.48
C GLY A 309 13.28 -4.15 -13.54
N LYS A 310 12.39 -4.30 -12.54
CA LYS A 310 11.19 -5.16 -12.61
C LYS A 310 10.03 -4.47 -11.91
N ASN A 311 8.85 -4.48 -12.53
CA ASN A 311 7.58 -4.13 -11.87
C ASN A 311 7.31 -5.17 -10.78
N ILE A 312 7.84 -4.93 -9.58
CA ILE A 312 7.55 -5.75 -8.41
C ILE A 312 6.86 -4.83 -7.42
N ASP A 313 5.54 -4.97 -7.37
CA ASP A 313 4.56 -4.43 -6.43
C ASP A 313 5.08 -3.32 -5.50
N GLY A 314 4.55 -2.12 -5.71
CA GLY A 314 4.42 -1.09 -4.68
C GLY A 314 3.47 -1.53 -3.55
N ARG A 315 3.71 -2.72 -2.99
CA ARG A 315 3.00 -3.24 -1.83
C ARG A 315 3.27 -2.27 -0.69
N GLU A 316 2.20 -1.64 -0.23
CA GLU A 316 2.22 -0.79 0.95
C GLU A 316 2.19 -1.67 2.18
N TYR A 317 3.18 -1.50 3.05
CA TYR A 317 3.24 -2.20 4.33
C TYR A 317 2.90 -1.22 5.44
N ALA A 318 2.02 -1.62 6.35
CA ALA A 318 1.86 -0.94 7.63
C ALA A 318 3.10 -1.25 8.49
N PRO A 319 3.68 -0.27 9.20
CA PRO A 319 4.81 -0.52 10.10
C PRO A 319 4.39 -1.52 11.19
N THR A 320 5.05 -2.69 11.24
CA THR A 320 4.70 -3.76 12.20
C THR A 320 5.18 -3.49 13.61
N ASN A 321 6.11 -2.55 13.82
CA ASN A 321 6.64 -2.14 15.12
C ASN A 321 7.02 -0.65 15.11
N LYS A 322 6.05 0.24 15.43
CA LYS A 322 6.33 1.67 15.72
C LYS A 322 6.93 1.87 17.14
N ILE A 323 6.94 0.82 17.95
CA ILE A 323 7.23 0.83 19.39
C ILE A 323 8.70 0.51 19.64
N ASN A 324 9.60 1.38 19.19
CA ASN A 324 11.00 1.33 19.57
C ASN A 324 11.43 2.70 20.05
N ASN A 325 12.00 2.80 21.27
CA ASN A 325 12.65 4.04 21.75
C ASN A 325 14.05 4.21 21.12
N SER A 326 14.17 3.96 19.82
CA SER A 326 15.40 4.14 19.06
C SER A 326 15.40 5.50 18.36
N ASN A 327 16.54 5.95 17.85
CA ASN A 327 16.60 7.16 17.02
C ASN A 327 16.08 6.93 15.59
N ASN A 328 16.00 5.68 15.13
CA ASN A 328 15.59 5.37 13.76
C ASN A 328 14.59 4.21 13.73
N ILE A 329 13.77 4.14 12.68
CA ILE A 329 13.00 2.95 12.30
C ILE A 329 13.46 2.45 10.93
N GLU A 330 13.60 1.13 10.80
CA GLU A 330 14.08 0.48 9.58
C GLU A 330 12.99 -0.38 8.94
N PHE A 331 12.92 -0.29 7.62
CA PHE A 331 12.02 -1.05 6.77
C PHE A 331 12.88 -1.89 5.84
N THR A 332 12.75 -3.22 5.87
CA THR A 332 13.63 -4.12 5.10
C THR A 332 12.82 -5.07 4.22
N ARG A 333 13.28 -5.27 2.98
CA ARG A 333 12.72 -6.28 2.06
C ARG A 333 13.82 -6.94 1.24
N THR A 334 13.80 -8.26 1.17
CA THR A 334 14.71 -9.05 0.33
C THR A 334 14.03 -9.44 -0.97
N PHE A 335 14.62 -9.03 -2.09
CA PHE A 335 14.20 -9.37 -3.44
C PHE A 335 15.02 -10.56 -3.94
N THR A 336 14.35 -11.57 -4.49
CA THR A 336 15.00 -12.69 -5.18
C THR A 336 14.85 -12.47 -6.68
N LEU A 337 15.97 -12.28 -7.37
CA LEU A 337 16.01 -12.11 -8.83
C LEU A 337 16.60 -13.37 -9.46
N THR A 338 15.91 -13.90 -10.46
CA THR A 338 16.47 -14.91 -11.36
C THR A 338 17.16 -14.19 -12.52
N LEU A 339 18.45 -14.42 -12.69
CA LEU A 339 19.22 -14.04 -13.87
C LEU A 339 19.32 -15.25 -14.79
N TYR A 340 18.99 -15.07 -16.06
CA TYR A 340 19.12 -16.12 -17.06
C TYR A 340 20.41 -15.92 -17.84
N ARG A 341 21.06 -17.03 -18.19
CA ARG A 341 22.27 -17.03 -19.00
C ARG A 341 22.11 -16.26 -20.30
N LYS A 342 20.96 -16.44 -20.98
CA LYS A 342 20.65 -15.78 -22.26
C LYS A 342 20.70 -14.25 -22.22
N ASP A 343 20.55 -13.66 -21.03
CA ASP A 343 20.50 -12.21 -20.82
C ASP A 343 21.86 -11.66 -20.35
N LEU A 344 22.90 -12.50 -20.27
CA LEU A 344 24.23 -12.18 -19.76
C LEU A 344 25.30 -12.50 -20.84
N GLN A 345 26.40 -11.74 -20.83
CA GLN A 345 27.55 -12.01 -21.71
C GLN A 345 28.48 -13.04 -21.08
N ASP A 346 29.24 -13.78 -21.90
CA ASP A 346 30.24 -14.71 -21.40
C ASP A 346 31.39 -13.95 -20.68
N GLY A 347 31.82 -14.44 -19.51
CA GLY A 347 32.81 -13.76 -18.67
C GLY A 347 32.20 -12.88 -17.57
N ASN A 348 32.86 -11.76 -17.25
CA ASN A 348 32.43 -10.87 -16.16
C ASN A 348 31.31 -9.93 -16.62
N ASN A 349 30.17 -10.01 -15.97
CA ASN A 349 29.05 -9.08 -16.07
C ASN A 349 28.99 -8.21 -14.82
N THR A 350 28.82 -6.91 -14.99
CA THR A 350 28.59 -5.98 -13.88
C THR A 350 27.16 -5.45 -13.97
N LEU A 351 26.31 -5.86 -13.01
CA LEU A 351 24.91 -5.48 -12.93
C LEU A 351 24.74 -4.42 -11.85
N THR A 352 24.11 -3.29 -12.17
CA THR A 352 23.80 -2.24 -11.19
C THR A 352 22.31 -2.25 -10.89
N TYR A 353 21.97 -2.29 -9.60
CA TYR A 353 20.60 -2.23 -9.11
C TYR A 353 20.40 -1.00 -8.25
N THR A 354 19.29 -0.31 -8.44
CA THR A 354 18.93 0.86 -7.61
C THR A 354 17.76 0.50 -6.72
N GLY A 355 17.98 0.52 -5.41
CA GLY A 355 16.91 0.38 -4.42
C GLY A 355 16.24 1.72 -4.18
N LYS A 356 14.93 1.70 -3.99
CA LYS A 356 14.11 2.87 -3.67
C LYS A 356 13.27 2.58 -2.43
N ALA A 357 13.20 3.55 -1.52
CA ALA A 357 12.26 3.56 -0.40
C ALA A 357 11.34 4.77 -0.49
N ILE A 358 10.07 4.56 -0.18
CA ILE A 358 9.04 5.59 -0.06
C ILE A 358 8.38 5.42 1.30
N VAL A 359 8.26 6.52 2.05
CA VAL A 359 7.53 6.58 3.33
C VAL A 359 6.40 7.60 3.18
N ARG A 360 5.17 7.19 3.50
CA ARG A 360 3.96 8.01 3.36
C ARG A 360 3.44 8.48 4.72
N PHE A 361 3.03 9.73 4.73
CA PHE A 361 2.39 10.45 5.84
C PHE A 361 0.97 10.89 5.39
N PRO A 362 0.08 11.35 6.30
CA PRO A 362 -1.32 11.63 5.98
C PRO A 362 -1.60 12.49 4.75
N ASN A 363 -0.74 13.47 4.46
CA ASN A 363 -0.93 14.41 3.35
C ASN A 363 0.32 14.55 2.48
N SER A 364 1.29 13.63 2.59
CA SER A 364 2.59 13.77 1.92
C SER A 364 3.41 12.48 1.90
N ASN A 365 4.53 12.49 1.19
CA ASN A 365 5.48 11.38 1.22
C ASN A 365 6.91 11.89 1.05
N ILE A 366 7.86 11.11 1.56
CA ILE A 366 9.29 11.27 1.28
C ILE A 366 9.81 10.03 0.58
N ASN A 367 10.82 10.21 -0.25
CA ASN A 367 11.44 9.11 -0.97
C ASN A 367 12.96 9.31 -1.05
N ALA A 368 13.68 8.20 -1.13
CA ALA A 368 15.12 8.16 -1.30
C ALA A 368 15.52 6.95 -2.14
N THR A 369 16.67 7.05 -2.80
CA THR A 369 17.23 5.98 -3.63
C THR A 369 18.70 5.75 -3.29
N ALA A 370 19.17 4.53 -3.47
CA ALA A 370 20.59 4.20 -3.38
C ALA A 370 20.96 3.12 -4.41
N PRO A 371 22.06 3.28 -5.16
CA PRO A 371 22.57 2.26 -6.06
C PRO A 371 23.40 1.20 -5.33
N THR A 372 23.43 -0.02 -5.87
CA THR A 372 24.43 -1.06 -5.57
C THR A 372 24.88 -1.72 -6.87
N THR A 373 26.09 -2.25 -6.88
CA THR A 373 26.64 -3.01 -8.01
C THR A 373 26.90 -4.46 -7.59
N ILE A 374 26.57 -5.41 -8.48
CA ILE A 374 26.76 -6.85 -8.30
C ILE A 374 27.53 -7.36 -9.51
N ASN A 375 28.62 -8.09 -9.28
CA ASN A 375 29.37 -8.73 -10.35
C ASN A 375 28.94 -10.19 -10.50
N VAL A 376 28.68 -10.63 -11.73
CA VAL A 376 28.34 -12.02 -12.05
C VAL A 376 29.38 -12.54 -13.04
N ASN A 377 30.14 -13.55 -12.66
CA ASN A 377 31.14 -14.18 -13.51
C ASN A 377 30.57 -15.48 -14.11
N ILE A 378 30.54 -15.58 -15.43
CA ILE A 378 30.16 -16.80 -16.15
C ILE A 378 31.44 -17.50 -16.62
N ASN A 379 31.72 -18.68 -16.06
CA ASN A 379 32.84 -19.50 -16.49
C ASN A 379 32.41 -20.35 -17.69
N VAL A 380 32.92 -20.01 -18.87
CA VAL A 380 32.68 -20.76 -20.11
C VAL A 380 33.93 -21.51 -20.50
N GLU A 381 33.99 -22.81 -20.17
CA GLU A 381 35.01 -23.70 -20.72
C GLU A 381 34.54 -24.27 -22.07
N GLY A 382 35.26 -23.91 -23.14
CA GLY A 382 35.12 -24.46 -24.50
C GLY A 382 34.02 -23.81 -25.35
N LYS A 383 34.39 -22.80 -26.14
CA LYS A 383 33.63 -22.32 -27.31
C LYS A 383 34.05 -23.05 -28.58
N GLU A 384 33.12 -23.19 -29.52
CA GLU A 384 33.38 -23.74 -30.85
C GLU A 384 34.36 -22.87 -31.66
N PRO A 385 35.14 -23.46 -32.60
CA PRO A 385 36.07 -22.71 -33.44
C PRO A 385 35.32 -21.70 -34.32
N GLY A 386 35.85 -20.47 -34.44
CA GLY A 386 35.25 -19.41 -35.27
C GLY A 386 34.99 -19.84 -36.72
N GLU A 387 33.98 -19.25 -37.35
CA GLU A 387 33.56 -19.60 -38.71
C GLU A 387 34.26 -18.72 -39.76
N PRO A 388 34.84 -19.29 -40.83
CA PRO A 388 35.44 -18.50 -41.91
C PRO A 388 34.40 -17.78 -42.75
N SER A 389 34.61 -16.47 -42.93
CA SER A 389 33.98 -15.63 -43.94
C SER A 389 34.99 -15.27 -45.01
N ILE A 390 34.56 -15.22 -46.27
CA ILE A 390 35.39 -14.89 -47.42
C ILE A 390 34.66 -13.89 -48.32
N THR A 391 35.38 -12.87 -48.78
CA THR A 391 34.98 -12.01 -49.89
C THR A 391 36.07 -12.02 -50.94
N ALA A 392 35.70 -11.98 -52.21
CA ALA A 392 36.65 -11.85 -53.30
C ALA A 392 36.12 -10.87 -54.34
N GLN A 393 37.03 -10.20 -55.04
CA GLN A 393 36.72 -9.30 -56.14
C GLN A 393 37.78 -9.45 -57.23
N ALA A 394 37.32 -9.66 -58.47
CA ALA A 394 38.18 -9.58 -59.65
C ALA A 394 38.23 -8.14 -60.16
N ASP A 395 39.42 -7.65 -60.48
CA ASP A 395 39.67 -6.35 -61.08
C ASP A 395 40.51 -6.53 -62.36
N PRO A 396 39.99 -6.13 -63.53
CA PRO A 396 38.65 -5.56 -63.74
C PRO A 396 37.53 -6.63 -63.65
N THR A 397 36.32 -6.23 -63.24
CA THR A 397 35.10 -7.06 -63.34
C THR A 397 34.67 -7.25 -64.80
N ASN A 398 34.90 -6.23 -65.64
CA ASN A 398 34.63 -6.26 -67.07
C ASN A 398 35.89 -5.83 -67.83
N ALA A 399 36.35 -6.61 -68.79
CA ALA A 399 37.54 -6.32 -69.59
C ALA A 399 37.24 -6.33 -71.09
N LYS A 400 38.06 -5.65 -71.88
CA LYS A 400 37.96 -5.66 -73.34
C LYS A 400 38.70 -6.87 -73.91
N THR A 401 38.16 -7.48 -74.95
CA THR A 401 38.87 -8.48 -75.75
C THR A 401 39.94 -7.80 -76.62
N GLY A 402 41.10 -8.45 -76.81
CA GLY A 402 42.18 -7.95 -77.68
C GLY A 402 43.59 -8.04 -77.09
N GLY A 403 44.05 -9.26 -76.76
CA GLY A 403 45.40 -9.53 -76.25
C GLY A 403 45.43 -10.14 -74.85
N THR A 404 46.57 -10.07 -74.17
CA THR A 404 46.71 -10.55 -72.79
C THR A 404 46.20 -9.49 -71.81
N VAL A 405 45.15 -9.82 -71.04
CA VAL A 405 44.61 -8.97 -69.97
C VAL A 405 45.01 -9.54 -68.62
N THR A 406 45.65 -8.71 -67.80
CA THR A 406 45.97 -9.07 -66.41
C THR A 406 44.75 -8.84 -65.52
N VAL A 407 44.21 -9.91 -64.94
CA VAL A 407 43.13 -9.86 -63.94
C VAL A 407 43.73 -10.05 -62.55
N LYS A 408 43.42 -9.13 -61.64
CA LYS A 408 43.83 -9.17 -60.24
C LYS A 408 42.63 -9.60 -59.39
N VAL A 409 42.74 -10.74 -58.71
CA VAL A 409 41.71 -11.25 -57.81
C VAL A 409 42.12 -10.96 -56.38
N LYS A 410 41.49 -9.95 -55.76
CA LYS A 410 41.69 -9.62 -54.34
C LYS A 410 40.76 -10.48 -53.49
N VAL A 411 41.33 -11.25 -52.57
CA VAL A 411 40.60 -12.13 -51.66
C VAL A 411 40.85 -11.67 -50.23
N ASN A 412 39.77 -11.51 -49.45
CA ASN A 412 39.82 -11.20 -48.03
C ASN A 412 39.13 -12.33 -47.26
N GLY A 413 39.82 -12.87 -46.25
CA GLY A 413 39.29 -13.85 -45.31
C GLY A 413 39.23 -13.27 -43.90
N GLU A 414 38.13 -13.52 -43.19
CA GLU A 414 37.91 -13.11 -41.80
C GLU A 414 37.32 -14.27 -41.00
N VAL A 415 37.77 -14.43 -39.75
CA VAL A 415 37.26 -15.46 -38.84
C VAL A 415 36.21 -14.86 -37.90
N ASN A 416 34.94 -15.15 -38.17
CA ASN A 416 33.82 -14.62 -37.41
C ASN A 416 33.55 -15.44 -36.13
N GLY A 417 33.23 -14.75 -35.04
CA GLY A 417 32.91 -15.40 -33.76
C GLY A 417 34.10 -16.08 -33.06
N TYR A 418 35.34 -15.78 -33.47
CA TYR A 418 36.54 -16.34 -32.85
C TYR A 418 36.77 -15.78 -31.44
N SER A 419 36.99 -16.67 -30.47
CA SER A 419 37.14 -16.32 -29.04
C SER A 419 38.51 -16.68 -28.45
N GLY A 420 39.49 -17.06 -29.28
CA GLY A 420 40.86 -17.33 -28.85
C GLY A 420 41.22 -18.81 -28.60
N SER A 421 40.25 -19.73 -28.70
CA SER A 421 40.47 -21.17 -28.50
C SER A 421 39.58 -22.02 -29.43
N PRO A 422 40.10 -23.07 -30.09
CA PRO A 422 41.52 -23.42 -30.20
C PRO A 422 42.29 -22.32 -30.95
N LYS A 423 43.58 -22.12 -30.65
CA LYS A 423 44.38 -21.04 -31.25
C LYS A 423 44.47 -21.19 -32.77
N ILE A 424 44.26 -20.10 -33.52
CA ILE A 424 44.54 -20.08 -34.97
C ILE A 424 46.04 -20.19 -35.18
N THR A 425 46.48 -21.17 -35.96
CA THR A 425 47.89 -21.39 -36.31
C THR A 425 48.22 -20.88 -37.70
N LYS A 426 47.26 -20.98 -38.63
CA LYS A 426 47.47 -20.60 -40.03
C LYS A 426 46.17 -20.18 -40.73
N LEU A 427 46.24 -19.07 -41.44
CA LEU A 427 45.22 -18.62 -42.40
C LEU A 427 45.75 -18.83 -43.82
N THR A 428 45.01 -19.57 -44.65
CA THR A 428 45.37 -19.84 -46.04
C THR A 428 44.33 -19.25 -46.98
N LEU A 429 44.76 -18.35 -47.86
CA LEU A 429 44.00 -17.91 -49.02
C LEU A 429 44.52 -18.63 -50.25
N ARG A 430 43.62 -19.08 -51.12
CA ARG A 430 44.02 -19.59 -52.44
C ARG A 430 43.03 -19.22 -53.51
N ALA A 431 43.55 -18.98 -54.71
CA ALA A 431 42.75 -18.70 -55.89
C ALA A 431 43.30 -19.44 -57.11
N LYS A 432 42.42 -19.83 -58.02
CA LYS A 432 42.78 -20.39 -59.33
C LYS A 432 41.74 -20.02 -60.36
N ARG A 433 42.11 -20.09 -61.64
CA ARG A 433 41.10 -20.13 -62.70
C ARG A 433 40.34 -21.45 -62.61
N GLN A 434 39.06 -21.44 -62.97
CA GLN A 434 38.22 -22.63 -62.85
C GLN A 434 38.77 -23.81 -63.67
N GLU A 435 39.38 -23.52 -64.82
CA GLU A 435 40.02 -24.50 -65.70
C GLU A 435 41.39 -24.98 -65.23
N ASP A 436 42.04 -24.26 -64.31
CA ASP A 436 43.33 -24.67 -63.78
C ASP A 436 43.17 -25.80 -62.75
N THR A 437 44.11 -26.74 -62.74
CA THR A 437 44.17 -27.80 -61.73
C THR A 437 44.99 -27.38 -60.50
N THR A 438 45.83 -26.34 -60.63
CA THR A 438 46.75 -25.86 -59.58
C THR A 438 46.28 -24.56 -58.94
N TRP A 439 46.37 -24.47 -57.61
CA TRP A 439 46.03 -23.28 -56.82
C TRP A 439 47.24 -22.35 -56.63
N GLN A 440 47.06 -21.04 -56.88
CA GLN A 440 47.95 -20.04 -56.27
C GLN A 440 47.56 -19.89 -54.80
N THR A 441 48.53 -19.98 -53.88
CA THR A 441 48.27 -20.04 -52.43
C THR A 441 49.07 -18.97 -51.70
N TYR A 442 48.47 -18.38 -50.68
CA TYR A 442 49.08 -17.44 -49.75
C TYR A 442 48.76 -17.85 -48.31
N ASP A 443 49.81 -18.10 -47.53
CA ASP A 443 49.71 -18.49 -46.12
C ASP A 443 50.14 -17.34 -45.21
N LYS A 444 49.35 -17.10 -44.17
CA LYS A 444 49.69 -16.20 -43.06
C LYS A 444 49.69 -16.99 -41.76
N THR A 445 50.87 -17.16 -41.17
CA THR A 445 51.07 -17.91 -39.92
C THR A 445 50.89 -17.02 -38.70
N GLY A 446 50.46 -17.61 -37.59
CA GLY A 446 50.23 -16.92 -36.31
C GLY A 446 48.75 -16.61 -36.05
N GLU A 447 48.46 -16.08 -34.86
CA GLU A 447 47.12 -15.87 -34.31
C GLU A 447 46.38 -14.67 -34.95
N ASN A 448 46.26 -14.68 -36.28
CA ASN A 448 45.56 -13.64 -37.03
C ASN A 448 44.07 -14.01 -37.18
N THR A 449 43.18 -13.02 -37.10
CA THR A 449 41.74 -13.19 -37.34
C THR A 449 41.31 -12.72 -38.73
N SER A 450 42.21 -12.10 -39.49
CA SER A 450 41.98 -11.69 -40.87
C SER A 450 43.24 -11.75 -41.73
N VAL A 451 43.03 -11.95 -43.04
CA VAL A 451 44.07 -11.98 -44.06
C VAL A 451 43.51 -11.45 -45.38
N SER A 452 44.35 -10.75 -46.14
CA SER A 452 44.03 -10.28 -47.48
C SER A 452 45.22 -10.52 -48.39
N ASN A 453 44.96 -10.98 -49.62
CA ASN A 453 45.98 -11.12 -50.66
C ASN A 453 45.37 -10.87 -52.05
N THR A 454 46.19 -10.45 -53.00
CA THR A 454 45.79 -10.28 -54.40
C THR A 454 46.55 -11.26 -55.29
N PHE A 455 45.82 -12.14 -55.96
CA PHE A 455 46.34 -13.10 -56.93
C PHE A 455 46.27 -12.52 -58.33
N THR A 456 47.27 -12.77 -59.17
CA THR A 456 47.35 -12.19 -60.51
C THR A 456 47.31 -13.30 -61.56
N PHE A 457 46.40 -13.14 -62.52
CA PHE A 457 46.19 -14.07 -63.62
C PHE A 457 46.28 -13.33 -64.95
N ASN A 458 47.12 -13.81 -65.87
CA ASN A 458 47.21 -13.26 -67.21
C ASN A 458 46.31 -14.09 -68.12
N ILE A 459 45.25 -13.47 -68.63
CA ILE A 459 44.24 -14.10 -69.47
C ILE A 459 44.47 -13.69 -70.91
N ASN A 460 44.78 -14.66 -71.77
CA ASN A 460 44.88 -14.42 -73.21
C ASN A 460 43.48 -14.41 -73.80
N THR A 461 43.09 -13.28 -74.38
CA THR A 461 41.77 -13.08 -74.98
C THR A 461 41.86 -13.16 -76.50
N ASN A 462 40.90 -13.84 -77.12
CA ASN A 462 40.63 -13.75 -78.55
C ASN A 462 39.50 -12.73 -78.78
N ASP A 463 39.18 -12.38 -80.03
CA ASP A 463 38.12 -11.40 -80.36
C ASP A 463 36.68 -11.81 -79.95
N ASN A 464 36.51 -12.96 -79.27
CA ASN A 464 35.24 -13.49 -78.81
C ASN A 464 34.96 -13.07 -77.36
N GLU A 465 33.71 -12.72 -77.06
CA GLU A 465 33.25 -12.47 -75.70
C GLU A 465 33.20 -13.77 -74.88
N PHE A 466 33.66 -13.71 -73.64
CA PHE A 466 33.63 -14.85 -72.72
C PHE A 466 33.73 -14.40 -71.27
N THR A 467 33.35 -15.27 -70.33
CA THR A 467 33.50 -15.02 -68.89
C THR A 467 34.60 -15.90 -68.33
N GLN A 468 35.62 -15.30 -67.73
CA GLN A 468 36.64 -16.02 -66.99
C GLN A 468 36.20 -16.16 -65.53
N TYR A 469 36.10 -17.39 -65.04
CA TYR A 469 35.76 -17.69 -63.65
C TYR A 469 37.01 -18.01 -62.83
N PHE A 470 36.99 -17.60 -61.56
CA PHE A 470 38.02 -17.87 -60.57
C PHE A 470 37.38 -18.46 -59.31
N ASN A 471 37.89 -19.60 -58.86
CA ASN A 471 37.53 -20.16 -57.56
C ASN A 471 38.47 -19.60 -56.51
N CYS A 472 37.91 -19.12 -55.40
CA CYS A 472 38.67 -18.63 -54.25
C CYS A 472 38.28 -19.42 -53.00
N GLU A 473 39.26 -19.73 -52.16
CA GLU A 473 39.03 -20.38 -50.87
C GLU A 473 39.79 -19.70 -49.73
N PHE A 474 39.15 -19.69 -48.57
CA PHE A 474 39.74 -19.29 -47.30
C PHE A 474 39.66 -20.47 -46.34
N ILE A 475 40.82 -20.87 -45.81
CA ILE A 475 40.97 -21.99 -44.90
C ILE A 475 41.61 -21.48 -43.60
N VAL A 476 40.97 -21.79 -42.49
CA VAL A 476 41.46 -21.50 -41.14
C VAL A 476 41.97 -22.80 -40.54
N THR A 477 43.22 -22.83 -40.11
CA THR A 477 43.84 -23.96 -39.40
C THR A 477 43.99 -23.61 -37.93
N TYR A 478 43.52 -24.51 -37.08
CA TYR A 478 43.55 -24.38 -35.63
C TYR A 478 44.66 -25.24 -35.03
N ALA A 479 45.05 -24.95 -33.79
CA ALA A 479 46.13 -25.62 -33.06
C ALA A 479 45.83 -27.09 -32.75
N ASP A 480 44.57 -27.48 -32.76
CA ASP A 480 44.12 -28.87 -32.64
C ASP A 480 44.11 -29.62 -33.98
N ASN A 481 44.70 -29.03 -35.04
CA ASN A 481 44.72 -29.49 -36.41
C ASN A 481 43.35 -29.55 -37.12
N THR A 482 42.31 -28.97 -36.52
CA THR A 482 41.03 -28.82 -37.23
C THR A 482 41.16 -27.71 -38.28
N THR A 483 40.47 -27.89 -39.41
CA THR A 483 40.40 -26.89 -40.48
C THR A 483 38.95 -26.58 -40.84
N LYS A 484 38.59 -25.30 -40.87
CA LYS A 484 37.32 -24.83 -41.45
C LYS A 484 37.60 -24.09 -42.75
N LYS A 485 36.75 -24.26 -43.76
CA LYS A 485 36.91 -23.64 -45.08
C LYS A 485 35.62 -23.01 -45.60
N LYS A 486 35.77 -21.93 -46.35
CA LYS A 486 34.70 -21.31 -47.14
C LYS A 486 35.24 -20.96 -48.52
N SER A 487 34.37 -21.06 -49.52
CA SER A 487 34.70 -20.80 -50.93
C SER A 487 33.77 -19.74 -51.49
N VAL A 488 34.29 -18.91 -52.38
CA VAL A 488 33.52 -17.95 -53.18
C VAL A 488 34.09 -17.91 -54.58
N ASP A 489 33.22 -17.83 -55.57
CA ASP A 489 33.61 -17.72 -56.97
C ASP A 489 33.39 -16.29 -57.46
N VAL A 490 34.34 -15.79 -58.25
CA VAL A 490 34.26 -14.48 -58.88
C VAL A 490 34.62 -14.61 -60.35
N SER A 491 34.20 -13.65 -61.17
CA SER A 491 34.47 -13.69 -62.60
C SER A 491 34.82 -12.32 -63.16
N THR A 492 35.52 -12.34 -64.29
CA THR A 492 35.70 -11.19 -65.18
C THR A 492 34.99 -11.48 -66.50
N VAL A 493 34.08 -10.60 -66.91
CA VAL A 493 33.37 -10.72 -68.20
C VAL A 493 34.13 -9.94 -69.27
N PHE A 494 34.47 -10.58 -70.38
CA PHE A 494 35.12 -9.95 -71.52
C PHE A 494 34.09 -9.63 -72.60
N ILE A 495 33.90 -8.35 -72.90
CA ILE A 495 32.84 -7.84 -73.80
C ILE A 495 33.41 -6.96 -74.93
N LYS A 496 32.67 -6.86 -76.05
CA LYS A 496 32.94 -5.96 -77.17
C LYS A 496 32.14 -4.66 -77.03
N ASP A 497 32.76 -3.53 -77.41
CA ASP A 497 32.37 -2.17 -77.03
C ASP A 497 30.98 -1.74 -77.57
N ASN A 498 30.14 -1.12 -76.71
CA ASN A 498 29.15 -0.09 -77.09
C ASN A 498 28.59 0.64 -75.83
N PRO A 499 28.46 1.99 -75.82
CA PRO A 499 28.00 2.74 -74.65
C PRO A 499 26.49 3.13 -74.71
N PRO A 500 25.76 3.19 -73.58
CA PRO A 500 24.42 3.79 -73.52
C PRO A 500 24.38 5.21 -72.90
N PRO A 501 23.36 6.04 -73.20
CA PRO A 501 23.24 7.44 -72.76
C PRO A 501 22.47 7.61 -71.42
N PRO A 502 22.50 8.80 -70.80
CA PRO A 502 22.08 9.05 -69.41
C PRO A 502 20.57 9.30 -69.25
N GLN A 503 20.08 8.96 -68.05
CA GLN A 503 18.67 8.97 -67.60
C GLN A 503 18.31 10.29 -66.89
N GLU A 504 17.09 10.80 -67.12
CA GLU A 504 16.53 11.97 -66.43
C GLU A 504 16.15 11.67 -64.97
N THR A 505 16.34 12.65 -64.09
CA THR A 505 16.14 12.53 -62.63
C THR A 505 14.69 12.69 -62.24
N ASN A 506 14.08 11.61 -61.73
CA ASN A 506 12.87 11.64 -60.91
C ASN A 506 13.27 11.40 -59.44
N THR A 507 12.68 12.13 -58.50
CA THR A 507 12.94 12.01 -57.05
C THR A 507 11.96 11.01 -56.44
N PRO A 508 12.39 10.07 -55.58
CA PRO A 508 11.47 9.11 -54.98
C PRO A 508 10.55 9.78 -53.95
N PRO A 509 9.33 9.25 -53.74
CA PRO A 509 8.44 9.72 -52.68
C PRO A 509 9.05 9.49 -51.29
N LYS A 510 8.49 10.08 -50.24
CA LYS A 510 8.93 9.88 -48.85
C LYS A 510 7.85 9.17 -48.02
N ALA A 511 8.15 7.99 -47.49
CA ALA A 511 7.25 7.19 -46.67
C ALA A 511 7.27 7.60 -45.19
N TYR A 512 6.13 7.44 -44.51
CA TYR A 512 6.01 7.54 -43.06
C TYR A 512 5.01 6.53 -42.52
N ILE A 513 5.23 6.09 -41.27
CA ILE A 513 4.39 5.10 -40.58
C ILE A 513 4.26 5.47 -39.11
N SER A 514 3.10 5.18 -38.54
CA SER A 514 2.75 5.38 -37.13
C SER A 514 2.04 4.13 -36.59
N ALA A 515 2.60 3.57 -35.53
CA ALA A 515 2.01 2.45 -34.80
C ALA A 515 2.47 2.50 -33.33
N PRO A 516 1.68 1.97 -32.39
CA PRO A 516 2.13 1.83 -31.00
C PRO A 516 3.27 0.82 -30.88
N SER A 517 4.23 1.10 -30.00
CA SER A 517 5.40 0.23 -29.78
C SER A 517 5.13 -1.00 -28.92
N TYR A 518 4.03 -0.99 -28.14
CA TYR A 518 3.59 -2.10 -27.28
C TYR A 518 2.08 -2.29 -27.36
N VAL A 519 1.65 -3.53 -27.53
CA VAL A 519 0.23 -3.91 -27.59
C VAL A 519 0.02 -5.25 -26.90
N VAL A 520 -1.17 -5.47 -26.36
CA VAL A 520 -1.54 -6.75 -25.75
C VAL A 520 -2.10 -7.67 -26.84
N MET A 521 -1.72 -8.95 -26.82
CA MET A 521 -2.26 -9.97 -27.71
C MET A 521 -3.80 -9.97 -27.66
N GLY A 522 -4.43 -9.90 -28.83
CA GLY A 522 -5.89 -9.85 -28.98
C GLY A 522 -6.51 -8.46 -28.92
N ASP A 523 -5.79 -7.43 -28.47
CA ASP A 523 -6.31 -6.05 -28.49
C ASP A 523 -6.24 -5.46 -29.90
N ASP A 524 -7.21 -4.58 -30.21
CA ASP A 524 -7.26 -3.89 -31.48
C ASP A 524 -6.23 -2.76 -31.52
N VAL A 525 -5.43 -2.75 -32.58
CA VAL A 525 -4.30 -1.86 -32.81
C VAL A 525 -4.57 -1.07 -34.06
N TYR A 526 -4.59 0.26 -33.95
CA TYR A 526 -4.64 1.13 -35.12
C TYR A 526 -3.23 1.42 -35.62
N ILE A 527 -3.00 1.14 -36.90
CA ILE A 527 -1.75 1.43 -37.60
C ILE A 527 -2.08 2.36 -38.77
N SER A 528 -1.29 3.41 -38.95
CA SER A 528 -1.45 4.35 -40.06
C SER A 528 -0.12 4.71 -40.69
N GLY A 529 -0.15 5.17 -41.94
CA GLY A 529 1.03 5.48 -42.71
C GLY A 529 0.66 6.07 -44.07
N GLY A 530 1.65 6.54 -44.80
CA GLY A 530 1.45 7.13 -46.11
C GLY A 530 2.75 7.62 -46.71
N GLY A 531 2.64 8.37 -47.81
CA GLY A 531 3.79 8.95 -48.50
C GLY A 531 3.52 10.37 -48.97
N THR A 532 4.57 11.14 -49.17
CA THR A 532 4.51 12.46 -49.81
C THR A 532 5.54 12.54 -50.93
N ASP A 533 5.12 13.05 -52.08
CA ASP A 533 5.99 13.35 -53.22
C ASP A 533 5.90 14.85 -53.54
N ALA A 534 7.04 15.52 -53.69
CA ALA A 534 7.10 16.96 -53.92
C ALA A 534 6.67 17.35 -55.35
N GLU A 535 6.76 16.41 -56.30
CA GLU A 535 6.47 16.60 -57.72
C GLU A 535 5.04 16.16 -58.10
N ASP A 536 4.54 15.05 -57.54
CA ASP A 536 3.30 14.39 -57.98
C ASP A 536 2.13 14.46 -56.97
N GLY A 537 2.33 15.04 -55.78
CA GLY A 537 1.29 15.22 -54.74
C GLY A 537 0.90 13.93 -54.00
N LEU A 538 -0.40 13.74 -53.71
CA LEU A 538 -0.97 12.60 -52.93
C LEU A 538 -1.17 11.31 -53.77
N ASN A 539 -0.81 11.30 -55.05
CA ASN A 539 -1.04 10.17 -55.97
C ASN A 539 0.04 9.08 -55.84
N VAL A 540 0.30 8.63 -54.60
CA VAL A 540 1.22 7.52 -54.32
C VAL A 540 0.41 6.26 -53.99
N SER A 541 0.75 5.14 -54.62
CA SER A 541 0.15 3.84 -54.24
C SER A 541 0.86 3.30 -53.00
N THR A 542 0.11 2.72 -52.06
CA THR A 542 0.66 2.18 -50.81
C THR A 542 0.56 0.66 -50.79
N SER A 543 1.58 0.01 -50.24
CA SER A 543 1.62 -1.43 -50.00
C SER A 543 2.10 -1.68 -48.57
N TRP A 544 1.41 -2.56 -47.85
CA TRP A 544 1.68 -2.85 -46.45
C TRP A 544 2.32 -4.22 -46.29
N GLY A 545 3.32 -4.31 -45.42
CA GLY A 545 3.97 -5.56 -45.03
C GLY A 545 4.03 -5.69 -43.52
N VAL A 546 3.66 -6.86 -42.98
CA VAL A 546 3.82 -7.19 -41.56
C VAL A 546 4.65 -8.47 -41.47
N PHE A 547 5.71 -8.45 -40.66
CA PHE A 547 6.57 -9.60 -40.41
C PHE A 547 6.68 -9.90 -38.91
N PRO A 548 6.34 -11.12 -38.45
CA PRO A 548 5.77 -12.22 -39.24
C PRO A 548 4.36 -11.89 -39.77
N SER A 549 3.95 -12.49 -40.88
CA SER A 549 2.69 -12.19 -41.59
C SER A 549 1.43 -12.68 -40.88
N THR A 550 1.53 -13.10 -39.63
CA THR A 550 0.44 -13.63 -38.81
C THR A 550 -0.19 -12.52 -37.98
N TYR A 551 -1.19 -11.84 -38.57
CA TYR A 551 -2.06 -10.86 -37.92
C TYR A 551 -3.48 -11.01 -38.47
N ASN A 552 -4.45 -10.39 -37.82
CA ASN A 552 -5.84 -10.37 -38.25
C ASN A 552 -6.30 -8.93 -38.48
N GLY A 553 -7.19 -8.73 -39.46
CA GLY A 553 -7.61 -7.42 -39.93
C GLY A 553 -6.96 -7.06 -41.26
N THR A 554 -7.17 -5.83 -41.71
CA THR A 554 -6.71 -5.35 -43.02
C THR A 554 -6.03 -4.00 -42.86
N LEU A 555 -4.88 -3.83 -43.51
CA LEU A 555 -4.23 -2.54 -43.71
C LEU A 555 -4.37 -2.18 -45.19
N SER A 556 -5.01 -1.05 -45.48
CA SER A 556 -5.20 -0.54 -46.84
C SER A 556 -5.03 0.97 -46.86
N ASP A 557 -4.69 1.53 -48.01
CA ASP A 557 -4.51 2.97 -48.21
C ASP A 557 -3.60 3.58 -47.12
N ASN A 558 -4.18 4.34 -46.18
CA ASN A 558 -3.50 5.07 -45.12
C ASN A 558 -3.46 4.35 -43.76
N GLY A 559 -3.99 3.14 -43.64
CA GLY A 559 -3.96 2.39 -42.37
C GLY A 559 -5.17 1.48 -42.11
N GLY A 560 -5.26 0.95 -40.89
CA GLY A 560 -6.36 0.08 -40.46
C GLY A 560 -6.23 -0.44 -39.04
N TYR A 561 -7.28 -1.10 -38.56
CA TYR A 561 -7.26 -1.83 -37.30
C TYR A 561 -6.84 -3.28 -37.53
N VAL A 562 -5.87 -3.72 -36.76
CA VAL A 562 -5.38 -5.11 -36.75
C VAL A 562 -5.25 -5.61 -35.32
N TYR A 563 -5.19 -6.93 -35.14
CA TYR A 563 -4.80 -7.53 -33.87
C TYR A 563 -3.88 -8.73 -34.09
N PHE A 564 -3.10 -9.05 -33.06
CA PHE A 564 -2.11 -10.12 -33.08
C PHE A 564 -2.55 -11.29 -32.19
N SER A 565 -2.50 -12.50 -32.74
CA SER A 565 -2.88 -13.76 -32.05
C SER A 565 -1.68 -14.51 -31.47
N SER A 566 -0.49 -13.93 -31.53
CA SER A 566 0.74 -14.51 -30.97
C SER A 566 1.63 -13.39 -30.42
N THR A 567 2.36 -13.69 -29.35
CA THR A 567 3.28 -12.74 -28.72
C THR A 567 4.60 -12.70 -29.46
N GLY A 568 5.28 -11.56 -29.45
CA GLY A 568 6.59 -11.42 -30.09
C GLY A 568 6.80 -10.03 -30.68
N LEU A 569 7.91 -9.88 -31.39
CA LEU A 569 8.25 -8.65 -32.09
C LEU A 569 7.70 -8.73 -33.53
N TYR A 570 6.90 -7.75 -33.91
CA TYR A 570 6.37 -7.59 -35.25
C TYR A 570 6.98 -6.34 -35.89
N SER A 571 7.50 -6.47 -37.10
CA SER A 571 7.92 -5.33 -37.91
C SER A 571 6.82 -5.02 -38.93
N VAL A 572 6.34 -3.78 -38.91
CA VAL A 572 5.33 -3.28 -39.84
C VAL A 572 6.01 -2.29 -40.76
N GLY A 573 5.90 -2.54 -42.07
CA GLY A 573 6.42 -1.70 -43.13
C GLY A 573 5.30 -1.18 -44.02
N ILE A 574 5.48 0.03 -44.51
CA ILE A 574 4.72 0.58 -45.63
C ILE A 574 5.70 0.95 -46.74
N THR A 575 5.38 0.55 -47.97
CA THR A 575 6.07 0.97 -49.19
C THR A 575 5.14 1.86 -49.98
N VAL A 576 5.64 3.01 -50.43
CA VAL A 576 4.89 3.97 -51.25
C VAL A 576 5.57 4.12 -52.60
N ALA A 577 4.79 4.14 -53.68
CA ALA A 577 5.30 4.24 -55.05
C ALA A 577 4.64 5.42 -55.80
N ASP A 578 5.47 6.21 -56.49
CA ASP A 578 5.01 7.31 -57.34
C ASP A 578 4.46 6.83 -58.70
N SER A 579 3.95 7.77 -59.50
CA SER A 579 3.34 7.49 -60.80
C SER A 579 4.34 6.99 -61.87
N LYS A 580 5.65 7.14 -61.62
CA LYS A 580 6.76 6.76 -62.51
C LYS A 580 7.53 5.53 -62.00
N GLY A 581 7.06 4.92 -60.92
CA GLY A 581 7.57 3.66 -60.37
C GLY A 581 8.74 3.77 -59.39
N LEU A 582 9.13 4.98 -58.94
CA LEU A 582 10.09 5.10 -57.83
C LEU A 582 9.39 4.87 -56.49
N THR A 583 10.11 4.32 -55.50
CA THR A 583 9.53 3.90 -54.23
C THR A 583 10.36 4.33 -53.02
N ASP A 584 9.71 4.48 -51.87
CA ASP A 584 10.34 4.60 -50.56
C ASP A 584 9.59 3.74 -49.53
N SER A 585 10.24 3.38 -48.43
CA SER A 585 9.66 2.53 -47.40
C SER A 585 9.96 3.01 -45.98
N ALA A 586 8.96 2.92 -45.11
CA ALA A 586 9.09 3.22 -43.68
C ALA A 586 8.71 2.00 -42.84
N TYR A 587 9.43 1.78 -41.74
CA TYR A 587 9.24 0.63 -40.86
C TYR A 587 9.10 1.07 -39.40
N THR A 588 8.29 0.33 -38.64
CA THR A 588 8.21 0.44 -37.18
C THR A 588 8.05 -0.94 -36.56
N ASN A 589 8.42 -1.07 -35.29
CA ASN A 589 8.33 -2.32 -34.55
C ASN A 589 7.25 -2.25 -33.47
N ILE A 590 6.44 -3.30 -33.37
CA ILE A 590 5.40 -3.49 -32.37
C ILE A 590 5.77 -4.72 -31.53
N THR A 591 5.88 -4.54 -30.22
CA THR A 591 6.06 -5.66 -29.28
C THR A 591 4.70 -6.11 -28.77
N VAL A 592 4.28 -7.32 -29.14
CA VAL A 592 3.03 -7.93 -28.69
C VAL A 592 3.29 -8.74 -27.43
N VAL A 593 2.68 -8.33 -26.31
CA VAL A 593 2.84 -8.98 -25.00
C VAL A 593 1.66 -9.89 -24.65
N PRO A 594 1.85 -10.89 -23.77
CA PRO A 594 0.76 -11.77 -23.34
C PRO A 594 -0.43 -11.03 -22.71
N PRO A 595 -1.68 -11.51 -22.89
CA PRO A 595 -2.87 -10.99 -22.23
C PRO A 595 -3.00 -11.61 -20.83
N TYR A 596 -2.15 -11.24 -19.87
CA TYR A 596 -2.29 -11.78 -18.50
C TYR A 596 -3.60 -11.28 -17.85
N PRO A 597 -4.39 -12.16 -17.18
CA PRO A 597 -5.59 -11.73 -16.47
C PRO A 597 -5.32 -10.67 -15.40
N ASN A 598 -6.23 -9.70 -15.27
CA ASN A 598 -6.24 -8.69 -14.21
C ASN A 598 -7.31 -9.05 -13.18
N ILE A 599 -6.87 -9.37 -11.95
CA ILE A 599 -7.76 -9.85 -10.88
C ILE A 599 -8.15 -8.69 -9.95
N TYR A 600 -9.44 -8.56 -9.67
CA TYR A 600 -9.98 -7.60 -8.72
C TYR A 600 -10.68 -8.35 -7.59
N PHE A 601 -10.54 -7.85 -6.36
CA PHE A 601 -11.24 -8.38 -5.19
C PHE A 601 -12.14 -7.30 -4.63
N LYS A 602 -13.39 -7.64 -4.38
CA LYS A 602 -14.31 -6.86 -3.55
C LYS A 602 -14.62 -7.69 -2.31
N THR A 603 -14.15 -7.23 -1.16
CA THR A 603 -14.42 -7.87 0.13
C THR A 603 -15.58 -7.16 0.81
N THR A 604 -16.57 -7.92 1.27
CA THR A 604 -17.72 -7.39 2.02
C THR A 604 -18.04 -8.29 3.21
N GLY A 605 -18.88 -7.78 4.12
CA GLY A 605 -19.20 -8.46 5.39
C GLY A 605 -18.28 -8.02 6.51
N THR A 606 -18.36 -8.71 7.65
CA THR A 606 -17.70 -8.31 8.89
C THR A 606 -16.54 -9.26 9.19
N LEU A 607 -15.33 -8.73 9.36
CA LEU A 607 -14.11 -9.51 9.63
C LEU A 607 -14.01 -9.88 11.11
N LYS A 608 -14.94 -10.73 11.57
CA LYS A 608 -15.08 -11.15 12.97
C LYS A 608 -15.43 -12.64 13.02
N GLU A 609 -15.09 -13.31 14.13
CA GLU A 609 -15.48 -14.70 14.39
C GLU A 609 -16.97 -14.91 14.10
N ASN A 610 -17.29 -16.01 13.42
CA ASN A 610 -18.67 -16.41 13.12
C ASN A 610 -19.47 -15.42 12.26
N ARG A 611 -18.83 -14.45 11.59
CA ARG A 611 -19.49 -13.55 10.61
C ARG A 611 -19.23 -13.99 9.19
N LYS A 612 -20.20 -13.66 8.32
CA LYS A 612 -20.05 -13.88 6.89
C LYS A 612 -19.03 -12.88 6.33
N VAL A 613 -18.07 -13.42 5.62
CA VAL A 613 -17.08 -12.68 4.83
C VAL A 613 -17.20 -13.13 3.39
N THR A 614 -17.36 -12.18 2.49
CA THR A 614 -17.51 -12.44 1.07
C THR A 614 -16.33 -11.87 0.31
N ILE A 615 -15.70 -12.67 -0.55
CA ILE A 615 -14.75 -12.17 -1.55
C ILE A 615 -15.35 -12.43 -2.93
N ASP A 616 -15.62 -11.34 -3.64
CA ASP A 616 -16.13 -11.35 -5.00
C ASP A 616 -15.03 -10.92 -5.98
N ALA A 617 -14.68 -11.83 -6.91
CA ALA A 617 -13.71 -11.58 -7.96
C ALA A 617 -14.34 -11.44 -9.36
N SER A 618 -15.66 -11.38 -9.47
CA SER A 618 -16.39 -11.34 -10.75
C SER A 618 -16.04 -10.15 -11.64
N SER A 619 -15.52 -9.05 -11.09
CA SER A 619 -15.05 -7.88 -11.86
C SER A 619 -13.67 -8.07 -12.52
N SER A 620 -13.04 -9.23 -12.34
CA SER A 620 -11.78 -9.60 -12.98
C SER A 620 -11.93 -9.74 -14.50
N ASN A 621 -10.89 -9.35 -15.25
CA ASN A 621 -10.86 -9.46 -16.71
C ASN A 621 -9.66 -10.28 -17.20
N GLY A 622 -9.77 -10.84 -18.40
CA GLY A 622 -8.77 -11.76 -18.95
C GLY A 622 -7.55 -11.10 -19.59
N GLY A 623 -7.32 -9.80 -19.37
CA GLY A 623 -6.24 -9.03 -19.98
C GLY A 623 -6.61 -8.44 -21.34
N SER A 624 -7.38 -9.16 -22.15
CA SER A 624 -8.00 -8.69 -23.40
C SER A 624 -9.46 -9.13 -23.45
N SER A 625 -10.33 -8.34 -24.09
CA SER A 625 -11.75 -8.68 -24.28
C SER A 625 -11.94 -9.95 -25.14
N ARG A 626 -10.99 -10.26 -26.03
CA ARG A 626 -11.01 -11.49 -26.85
C ARG A 626 -10.64 -12.75 -26.08
N TYR A 627 -9.98 -12.60 -24.94
CA TYR A 627 -9.52 -13.73 -24.11
C TYR A 627 -10.09 -13.61 -22.69
N PRO A 628 -11.40 -13.85 -22.48
CA PRO A 628 -12.01 -13.77 -21.16
C PRO A 628 -11.43 -14.81 -20.19
N ILE A 629 -11.64 -14.60 -18.89
CA ILE A 629 -11.26 -15.56 -17.85
C ILE A 629 -12.07 -16.85 -18.01
N ASN A 630 -11.40 -18.00 -18.04
CA ASN A 630 -12.05 -19.30 -17.90
C ASN A 630 -12.24 -19.63 -16.41
N TRP A 631 -13.38 -19.22 -15.86
CA TRP A 631 -13.68 -19.39 -14.44
C TRP A 631 -13.72 -20.85 -13.97
N THR A 632 -13.98 -21.82 -14.86
CA THR A 632 -13.92 -23.25 -14.49
C THR A 632 -12.53 -23.71 -14.05
N SER A 633 -11.48 -22.98 -14.46
CA SER A 633 -10.09 -23.20 -14.07
C SER A 633 -9.64 -22.35 -12.88
N ALA A 634 -10.54 -21.55 -12.30
CA ALA A 634 -10.23 -20.72 -11.14
C ALA A 634 -9.95 -21.59 -9.91
N VAL A 635 -8.86 -21.28 -9.20
CA VAL A 635 -8.45 -22.00 -7.99
C VAL A 635 -8.23 -21.02 -6.85
N TRP A 636 -9.01 -21.19 -5.79
CA TRP A 636 -8.86 -20.49 -4.53
C TRP A 636 -8.03 -21.32 -3.56
N GLN A 637 -7.15 -20.64 -2.84
CA GLN A 637 -6.40 -21.18 -1.71
C GLN A 637 -6.66 -20.30 -0.50
N ILE A 638 -7.04 -20.92 0.62
CA ILE A 638 -7.22 -20.23 1.90
C ILE A 638 -6.40 -20.98 2.94
N THR A 639 -5.54 -20.26 3.67
CA THR A 639 -4.59 -20.87 4.61
C THR A 639 -4.52 -20.04 5.90
N PRO A 640 -4.65 -20.66 7.08
CA PRO A 640 -4.45 -19.96 8.35
C PRO A 640 -2.99 -19.49 8.49
N LEU A 641 -2.78 -18.30 9.08
CA LEU A 641 -1.45 -17.71 9.29
C LEU A 641 -1.08 -17.51 10.77
N SER A 642 -2.05 -17.35 11.67
CA SER A 642 -1.78 -17.21 13.10
C SER A 642 -1.61 -18.56 13.80
N ASP A 643 -0.83 -18.59 14.88
CA ASP A 643 -0.62 -19.78 15.69
C ASP A 643 -1.94 -20.27 16.31
N GLY A 644 -2.14 -21.60 16.36
CA GLY A 644 -3.35 -22.23 16.88
C GLY A 644 -4.55 -22.28 15.93
N LEU A 645 -4.43 -21.72 14.73
CA LEU A 645 -5.43 -21.81 13.67
C LEU A 645 -5.22 -23.03 12.77
N THR A 646 -6.32 -23.60 12.30
CA THR A 646 -6.34 -24.81 11.46
C THR A 646 -7.30 -24.64 10.27
N GLN A 647 -7.21 -25.54 9.29
CA GLN A 647 -8.14 -25.50 8.14
C GLN A 647 -9.60 -25.71 8.56
N ASN A 648 -9.86 -26.41 9.67
CA ASN A 648 -11.21 -26.65 10.17
C ASN A 648 -11.89 -25.38 10.68
N ASP A 649 -11.11 -24.34 11.00
CA ASP A 649 -11.61 -23.04 11.45
C ASP A 649 -12.14 -22.19 10.28
N ILE A 650 -11.94 -22.61 9.02
CA ILE A 650 -12.41 -21.92 7.83
C ILE A 650 -13.61 -22.66 7.24
N LYS A 651 -14.75 -21.97 7.13
CA LYS A 651 -15.97 -22.49 6.49
C LYS A 651 -16.19 -21.74 5.18
N VAL A 652 -16.45 -22.47 4.10
CA VAL A 652 -16.66 -21.93 2.76
C VAL A 652 -17.91 -22.55 2.17
N VAL A 653 -18.77 -21.74 1.56
CA VAL A 653 -20.03 -22.21 0.96
C VAL A 653 -19.80 -22.78 -0.43
N GLN A 654 -19.04 -22.07 -1.27
CA GLN A 654 -18.77 -22.46 -2.65
C GLN A 654 -17.52 -23.34 -2.78
N SER A 655 -17.40 -24.04 -3.90
CA SER A 655 -16.19 -24.80 -4.25
C SER A 655 -14.98 -23.87 -4.37
N LEU A 656 -13.83 -24.28 -3.84
CA LEU A 656 -12.56 -23.56 -4.06
C LEU A 656 -12.07 -23.65 -5.51
N ASN A 657 -12.61 -24.57 -6.30
CA ASN A 657 -12.34 -24.67 -7.73
C ASN A 657 -13.59 -24.23 -8.52
N GLY A 658 -13.39 -23.40 -9.54
CA GLY A 658 -14.45 -23.00 -10.47
C GLY A 658 -15.28 -21.77 -10.08
N SER A 659 -15.05 -21.22 -8.88
CA SER A 659 -15.91 -20.16 -8.31
C SER A 659 -15.36 -18.76 -8.56
N GLN A 660 -16.24 -17.81 -8.91
CA GLN A 660 -15.89 -16.38 -9.02
C GLN A 660 -15.95 -15.65 -7.69
N LYS A 661 -16.71 -16.21 -6.74
CA LYS A 661 -17.08 -15.60 -5.47
C LYS A 661 -17.08 -16.67 -4.39
N LEU A 662 -16.55 -16.32 -3.22
CA LEU A 662 -16.60 -17.14 -2.01
C LEU A 662 -17.30 -16.39 -0.89
N ASP A 663 -18.34 -17.00 -0.33
CA ASP A 663 -18.92 -16.68 0.96
C ASP A 663 -18.27 -17.61 1.99
N MET A 664 -17.71 -17.01 3.03
CA MET A 664 -16.89 -17.68 4.03
C MET A 664 -17.30 -17.27 5.44
N LEU A 665 -16.88 -18.07 6.42
CA LEU A 665 -17.00 -17.78 7.85
C LEU A 665 -15.81 -18.39 8.58
N PHE A 666 -15.29 -17.68 9.57
CA PHE A 666 -14.12 -18.11 10.34
C PHE A 666 -14.50 -18.37 11.79
N LYS A 667 -14.19 -19.56 12.31
CA LYS A 667 -14.56 -19.99 13.68
C LYS A 667 -13.65 -19.40 14.75
N LYS A 668 -12.47 -18.91 14.37
CA LYS A 668 -11.48 -18.34 15.28
C LYS A 668 -10.87 -17.06 14.75
N ALA A 669 -10.55 -16.15 15.65
CA ALA A 669 -9.86 -14.91 15.38
C ALA A 669 -8.41 -15.14 14.95
N GLY A 670 -7.90 -14.24 14.13
CA GLY A 670 -6.53 -14.24 13.63
C GLY A 670 -6.46 -14.02 12.14
N ARG A 671 -5.27 -14.27 11.58
CA ARG A 671 -4.97 -13.92 10.19
C ARG A 671 -5.12 -15.13 9.27
N TYR A 672 -5.74 -14.91 8.12
CA TYR A 672 -5.95 -15.92 7.08
C TYR A 672 -5.47 -15.38 5.73
N TYR A 673 -4.64 -16.17 5.04
CA TYR A 673 -4.19 -15.89 3.69
C TYR A 673 -5.21 -16.38 2.68
N VAL A 674 -5.57 -15.55 1.70
CA VAL A 674 -6.43 -15.92 0.58
C VAL A 674 -5.70 -15.63 -0.73
N LYS A 675 -5.67 -16.59 -1.65
CA LYS A 675 -5.13 -16.45 -3.00
C LYS A 675 -6.10 -17.00 -4.03
N LEU A 676 -6.33 -16.24 -5.10
CA LEU A 676 -7.01 -16.68 -6.30
C LEU A 676 -6.01 -16.82 -7.43
N THR A 677 -6.08 -17.92 -8.17
CA THR A 677 -5.40 -18.11 -9.46
C THR A 677 -6.44 -18.33 -10.54
N VAL A 678 -6.35 -17.59 -11.64
CA VAL A 678 -7.25 -17.72 -12.80
C VAL A 678 -6.45 -17.82 -14.09
N THR A 679 -7.03 -18.47 -15.10
CA THR A 679 -6.45 -18.61 -16.44
C THR A 679 -7.46 -18.09 -17.46
N ASN A 680 -7.02 -17.32 -18.45
CA ASN A 680 -7.88 -16.92 -19.56
C ASN A 680 -7.99 -17.99 -20.66
N THR A 681 -8.87 -17.78 -21.62
CA THR A 681 -9.07 -18.71 -22.76
C THR A 681 -7.85 -18.80 -23.69
N ALA A 682 -6.89 -17.88 -23.61
CA ALA A 682 -5.60 -17.97 -24.31
C ALA A 682 -4.54 -18.81 -23.56
N GLY A 683 -4.84 -19.30 -22.35
CA GLY A 683 -3.94 -20.15 -21.56
C GLY A 683 -2.97 -19.39 -20.65
N TYR A 684 -3.11 -18.08 -20.49
CA TYR A 684 -2.29 -17.28 -19.58
C TYR A 684 -2.93 -17.17 -18.21
N SER A 685 -2.13 -17.42 -17.17
CA SER A 685 -2.58 -17.39 -15.78
C SER A 685 -2.02 -16.21 -14.99
N SER A 686 -2.83 -15.70 -14.07
CA SER A 686 -2.42 -14.72 -13.05
C SER A 686 -2.89 -15.18 -11.68
N SER A 687 -2.22 -14.72 -10.63
CA SER A 687 -2.66 -14.91 -9.26
C SER A 687 -2.73 -13.57 -8.52
N LYS A 688 -3.65 -13.47 -7.56
CA LYS A 688 -3.74 -12.35 -6.62
C LYS A 688 -4.02 -12.87 -5.21
N ASP A 689 -3.42 -12.23 -4.22
CA ASP A 689 -3.54 -12.59 -2.81
C ASP A 689 -3.91 -11.41 -1.91
N MET A 690 -4.45 -11.75 -0.75
CA MET A 690 -4.77 -10.82 0.35
C MET A 690 -4.72 -11.56 1.69
N VAL A 691 -4.62 -10.79 2.77
CA VAL A 691 -4.70 -11.32 4.15
C VAL A 691 -5.93 -10.74 4.81
N LEU A 692 -6.77 -11.61 5.34
CA LEU A 692 -7.90 -11.27 6.20
C LEU A 692 -7.44 -11.26 7.66
N ASP A 693 -7.82 -10.23 8.42
CA ASP A 693 -7.62 -10.15 9.87
C ASP A 693 -8.98 -10.26 10.57
N ILE A 694 -9.28 -11.46 11.08
CA ILE A 694 -10.56 -11.78 11.73
C ILE A 694 -10.46 -11.47 13.22
N LYS A 695 -11.35 -10.61 13.72
CA LYS A 695 -11.39 -10.21 15.12
C LYS A 695 -12.14 -11.22 16.00
N PRO A 696 -11.82 -11.32 17.30
CA PRO A 696 -12.59 -12.11 18.27
C PRO A 696 -14.04 -11.66 18.37
N ASP A 697 -14.88 -12.57 18.84
CA ASP A 697 -16.24 -12.30 19.32
C ASP A 697 -16.21 -12.00 20.82
N ASP A 698 -16.49 -10.74 21.18
CA ASP A 698 -16.50 -10.30 22.56
C ASP A 698 -17.82 -10.69 23.21
N LYS A 699 -17.75 -11.22 24.45
CA LYS A 699 -18.97 -11.54 25.19
C LYS A 699 -19.78 -10.29 25.51
N PRO A 700 -21.11 -10.40 25.70
CA PRO A 700 -21.89 -9.28 26.23
C PRO A 700 -21.36 -8.89 27.60
N LEU A 701 -21.70 -7.69 28.06
CA LEU A 701 -21.49 -7.26 29.43
C LEU A 701 -22.84 -7.24 30.12
N ALA A 702 -23.04 -8.16 31.07
CA ALA A 702 -24.27 -8.24 31.85
C ALA A 702 -24.28 -7.13 32.90
N ASP A 703 -25.34 -6.30 32.92
CA ASP A 703 -25.49 -5.21 33.89
C ASP A 703 -26.98 -4.87 34.05
N PHE A 704 -27.36 -4.31 35.19
CA PHE A 704 -28.72 -3.83 35.42
C PHE A 704 -28.77 -2.69 36.45
N ASN A 705 -29.83 -1.90 36.36
CA ASN A 705 -30.13 -0.85 37.32
C ASN A 705 -31.26 -1.29 38.26
N ILE A 706 -31.04 -1.05 39.56
CA ILE A 706 -32.00 -1.34 40.62
C ILE A 706 -31.98 -0.22 41.65
N ILE A 707 -33.17 0.13 42.17
CA ILE A 707 -33.26 1.06 43.30
C ILE A 707 -32.87 0.32 44.57
N LYS A 708 -31.83 0.80 45.26
CA LYS A 708 -31.23 0.12 46.43
C LYS A 708 -32.12 0.10 47.69
N THR A 709 -33.14 0.94 47.76
CA THR A 709 -34.06 0.99 48.89
C THR A 709 -35.46 1.28 48.41
N VAL A 710 -36.40 0.39 48.71
CA VAL A 710 -37.81 0.52 48.36
C VAL A 710 -38.64 0.44 49.64
N ILE A 711 -39.49 1.43 49.85
CA ILE A 711 -40.41 1.48 50.99
C ILE A 711 -41.73 0.82 50.56
N ARG A 712 -42.35 0.05 51.47
CA ARG A 712 -43.66 -0.55 51.21
C ARG A 712 -44.73 0.51 51.00
N ASP A 713 -45.64 0.23 50.09
CA ASP A 713 -46.88 0.98 49.99
C ASP A 713 -47.75 0.70 51.24
N PRO A 714 -48.09 1.73 52.04
CA PRO A 714 -48.93 1.57 53.23
C PRO A 714 -50.32 0.99 52.95
N ALA A 715 -50.84 1.14 51.73
CA ALA A 715 -52.16 0.65 51.35
C ALA A 715 -52.19 -0.87 51.08
N THR A 716 -51.11 -1.40 50.48
CA THR A 716 -51.03 -2.82 50.09
C THR A 716 -50.16 -3.66 51.02
N GLY A 717 -49.31 -3.02 51.83
CA GLY A 717 -48.34 -3.71 52.68
C GLY A 717 -47.20 -4.38 51.91
N THR A 718 -47.07 -4.10 50.61
CA THR A 718 -46.05 -4.68 49.71
C THR A 718 -45.12 -3.62 49.16
N ALA A 719 -43.89 -4.02 48.83
CA ALA A 719 -42.94 -3.23 48.07
C ALA A 719 -42.80 -3.84 46.67
N THR A 720 -42.69 -2.98 45.65
CA THR A 720 -42.39 -3.37 44.27
C THR A 720 -40.96 -2.95 43.95
N ILE A 721 -40.07 -3.92 43.79
CA ILE A 721 -38.68 -3.70 43.37
C ILE A 721 -38.66 -3.79 41.85
N SER A 722 -38.47 -2.63 41.20
CA SER A 722 -38.33 -2.54 39.74
C SER A 722 -36.86 -2.64 39.36
N ILE A 723 -36.56 -3.53 38.41
CA ILE A 723 -35.21 -3.77 37.90
C ILE A 723 -35.24 -3.56 36.39
N GLN A 724 -34.23 -2.88 35.87
CA GLN A 724 -34.10 -2.60 34.44
C GLN A 724 -32.73 -3.04 33.93
N ASP A 725 -32.75 -3.84 32.87
CA ASP A 725 -31.53 -4.27 32.17
C ASP A 725 -30.73 -3.08 31.64
N SER A 726 -29.42 -3.13 31.80
CA SER A 726 -28.45 -2.23 31.16
C SER A 726 -27.32 -2.99 30.49
N SER A 727 -27.50 -4.29 30.24
CA SER A 727 -26.55 -5.13 29.53
C SER A 727 -26.37 -4.66 28.09
N TYR A 728 -25.15 -4.80 27.57
CA TYR A 728 -24.86 -4.43 26.19
C TYR A 728 -23.75 -5.30 25.61
N SER A 729 -23.73 -5.46 24.28
CA SER A 729 -22.62 -6.09 23.58
C SER A 729 -21.56 -5.03 23.22
N PRO A 730 -20.29 -5.20 23.64
CA PRO A 730 -19.20 -4.28 23.30
C PRO A 730 -18.95 -4.14 21.79
N ASP A 731 -19.32 -5.13 20.99
CA ASP A 731 -19.03 -5.20 19.56
C ASP A 731 -20.29 -5.18 18.67
N GLY A 732 -21.42 -4.75 19.26
CA GLY A 732 -22.64 -4.41 18.54
C GLY A 732 -23.57 -5.59 18.26
N ASP A 733 -23.43 -6.71 18.97
CA ASP A 733 -24.38 -7.82 18.96
C ASP A 733 -25.65 -7.53 19.76
N ILE A 734 -26.65 -8.39 19.58
CA ILE A 734 -28.00 -8.20 20.10
C ILE A 734 -28.18 -9.03 21.37
N ILE A 735 -28.53 -8.42 22.50
CA ILE A 735 -28.92 -9.16 23.71
C ILE A 735 -30.26 -9.87 23.49
N ALA A 736 -30.18 -11.17 23.18
CA ALA A 736 -31.29 -11.99 22.74
C ALA A 736 -31.87 -12.89 23.82
N LYS A 737 -31.16 -13.06 24.93
CA LYS A 737 -31.65 -13.77 26.11
C LYS A 737 -31.23 -13.07 27.39
N ARG A 738 -32.16 -13.00 28.33
CA ARG A 738 -31.97 -12.60 29.72
C ARG A 738 -32.44 -13.76 30.57
N VAL A 739 -31.88 -13.92 31.76
CA VAL A 739 -32.42 -14.83 32.78
C VAL A 739 -32.22 -14.15 34.11
N TRP A 740 -33.32 -13.78 34.74
CA TRP A 740 -33.33 -13.04 35.99
C TRP A 740 -33.46 -13.96 37.19
N PHE A 741 -32.72 -13.63 38.24
CA PHE A 741 -32.75 -14.32 39.52
C PHE A 741 -32.90 -13.35 40.68
N TYR A 742 -33.49 -13.81 41.78
CA TYR A 742 -33.38 -13.10 43.05
C TYR A 742 -33.36 -14.05 44.25
N ALA A 743 -32.80 -13.57 45.35
CA ALA A 743 -32.91 -14.16 46.69
C ALA A 743 -33.26 -13.08 47.72
N TYR A 744 -33.88 -13.49 48.81
CA TYR A 744 -34.22 -12.66 49.96
C TYR A 744 -33.41 -13.13 51.16
N ASP A 745 -32.69 -12.21 51.80
CA ASP A 745 -31.88 -12.44 52.99
C ASP A 745 -32.81 -12.57 54.21
N SER A 746 -33.01 -13.81 54.66
CA SER A 746 -34.08 -14.17 55.57
C SER A 746 -33.76 -13.86 57.04
N ASP A 747 -32.49 -13.84 57.40
CA ASP A 747 -31.98 -13.48 58.73
C ASP A 747 -31.22 -12.13 58.77
N ASN A 748 -31.07 -11.50 57.61
CA ASN A 748 -30.52 -10.16 57.40
C ASN A 748 -29.02 -10.04 57.72
N ASP A 749 -28.27 -11.14 57.63
CA ASP A 749 -26.84 -11.19 57.91
C ASP A 749 -25.96 -10.75 56.71
N GLY A 750 -26.52 -10.74 55.50
CA GLY A 750 -25.87 -10.35 54.25
C GLY A 750 -25.19 -11.48 53.49
N ASP A 751 -25.32 -12.73 53.93
CA ASP A 751 -25.04 -13.93 53.14
C ASP A 751 -26.28 -14.30 52.31
N PHE A 752 -26.05 -14.84 51.11
CA PHE A 752 -27.11 -15.26 50.19
C PHE A 752 -26.83 -16.68 49.63
N ASP A 753 -25.74 -17.32 50.03
CA ASP A 753 -25.34 -18.64 49.53
C ASP A 753 -26.30 -19.74 49.99
N GLU A 754 -26.81 -19.62 51.20
CA GLU A 754 -27.76 -20.53 51.84
C GLU A 754 -29.22 -20.27 51.46
N GLU A 755 -29.51 -19.08 50.96
CA GLU A 755 -30.86 -18.61 50.70
C GLU A 755 -31.54 -19.34 49.55
N THR A 756 -32.88 -19.30 49.55
CA THR A 756 -33.66 -19.83 48.42
C THR A 756 -33.67 -18.82 47.28
N TRP A 757 -33.03 -19.20 46.17
CA TRP A 757 -33.02 -18.45 44.92
C TRP A 757 -34.24 -18.76 44.07
N TYR A 758 -34.72 -17.75 43.36
CA TYR A 758 -35.85 -17.82 42.44
C TYR A 758 -35.41 -17.38 41.04
N VAL A 759 -35.92 -18.05 40.02
CA VAL A 759 -35.72 -17.69 38.60
C VAL A 759 -37.06 -17.25 37.98
N LEU A 760 -37.04 -16.27 37.10
CA LEU A 760 -38.22 -15.91 36.31
C LEU A 760 -38.38 -16.91 35.15
N ASN A 761 -39.44 -17.71 35.19
CA ASN A 761 -39.72 -18.72 34.18
C ASN A 761 -41.22 -18.81 33.87
N ASN A 762 -41.56 -18.74 32.59
CA ASN A 762 -42.93 -18.68 32.06
C ASN A 762 -43.79 -17.58 32.73
N GLY A 763 -43.18 -16.40 32.95
CA GLY A 763 -43.85 -15.24 33.54
C GLY A 763 -44.08 -15.31 35.05
N ALA A 764 -43.54 -16.33 35.74
CA ALA A 764 -43.64 -16.49 37.18
C ALA A 764 -42.28 -16.77 37.84
N TRP A 765 -42.10 -16.31 39.07
CA TRP A 765 -40.91 -16.62 39.87
C TRP A 765 -41.01 -18.04 40.44
N GLN A 766 -40.03 -18.89 40.14
CA GLN A 766 -39.97 -20.30 40.54
C GLN A 766 -38.71 -20.54 41.40
N ALA A 767 -38.85 -21.21 42.54
CA ALA A 767 -37.71 -21.55 43.38
C ALA A 767 -36.80 -22.55 42.65
N ILE A 768 -35.48 -22.30 42.68
CA ILE A 768 -34.49 -23.09 41.93
C ILE A 768 -33.41 -23.73 42.81
N GLY A 769 -33.37 -23.38 44.10
CA GLY A 769 -32.42 -23.95 45.06
C GLY A 769 -31.55 -22.87 45.68
N LYS A 770 -30.26 -23.15 45.82
CA LYS A 770 -29.26 -22.28 46.43
C LYS A 770 -28.41 -21.56 45.38
N TYR A 771 -27.50 -20.69 45.80
CA TYR A 771 -26.68 -19.89 44.90
C TYR A 771 -25.83 -20.72 43.92
N ASN A 772 -25.30 -21.87 44.33
CA ASN A 772 -24.54 -22.74 43.41
C ASN A 772 -25.41 -23.42 42.33
N ASP A 773 -26.72 -23.53 42.54
CA ASP A 773 -27.63 -24.12 41.56
C ASP A 773 -27.88 -23.14 40.39
N ILE A 774 -27.88 -21.82 40.66
CA ILE A 774 -28.03 -20.81 39.58
C ILE A 774 -26.79 -20.71 38.71
N LYS A 775 -25.59 -20.92 39.27
CA LYS A 775 -24.31 -20.88 38.53
C LYS A 775 -24.18 -21.99 37.48
N ASN A 776 -24.80 -23.14 37.75
CA ASN A 776 -24.76 -24.32 36.89
C ASN A 776 -26.03 -24.49 36.05
N LEU A 777 -26.91 -23.50 36.05
CA LEU A 777 -28.19 -23.60 35.36
C LEU A 777 -28.01 -23.63 33.84
N ASN A 778 -28.65 -24.60 33.20
CA ASN A 778 -28.84 -24.56 31.76
C ASN A 778 -29.89 -23.49 31.42
N ILE A 779 -29.44 -22.31 31.03
CA ILE A 779 -30.33 -21.20 30.69
C ILE A 779 -31.29 -21.53 29.54
N ASP A 780 -30.97 -22.49 28.65
CA ASP A 780 -31.83 -22.86 27.51
C ASP A 780 -33.16 -23.52 27.91
N THR A 781 -33.26 -24.05 29.13
CA THR A 781 -34.51 -24.58 29.65
C THR A 781 -35.41 -23.52 30.28
N ILE A 782 -34.92 -22.28 30.40
CA ILE A 782 -35.65 -21.17 31.02
C ILE A 782 -36.25 -20.27 29.93
N ASN A 783 -37.53 -19.94 30.12
CA ASN A 783 -38.27 -19.00 29.30
C ASN A 783 -38.71 -17.80 30.16
N ASP A 784 -37.86 -16.79 30.24
CA ASP A 784 -38.14 -15.54 30.97
C ASP A 784 -38.92 -14.51 30.12
N GLY A 785 -39.16 -14.81 28.83
CA GLY A 785 -39.72 -13.86 27.86
C GLY A 785 -38.72 -12.82 27.34
N ASN A 786 -37.42 -12.98 27.64
CA ASN A 786 -36.35 -12.03 27.35
C ASN A 786 -36.67 -10.60 27.81
N LEU A 787 -37.23 -10.46 29.01
CA LEU A 787 -37.80 -9.20 29.49
C LEU A 787 -36.68 -8.23 29.91
N PRO A 788 -36.62 -7.00 29.33
CA PRO A 788 -35.61 -5.99 29.69
C PRO A 788 -35.94 -5.25 30.99
N ALA A 789 -37.12 -5.50 31.57
CA ALA A 789 -37.52 -4.96 32.85
C ALA A 789 -38.40 -5.99 33.57
N ILE A 790 -38.19 -6.13 34.88
CA ILE A 790 -38.93 -7.06 35.73
C ILE A 790 -39.34 -6.37 37.04
N GLU A 791 -40.33 -6.96 37.71
CA GLU A 791 -40.76 -6.54 39.04
C GLU A 791 -40.71 -7.71 40.01
N ILE A 792 -40.21 -7.45 41.22
CA ILE A 792 -40.33 -8.34 42.37
C ILE A 792 -41.27 -7.68 43.36
N LYS A 793 -42.41 -8.32 43.65
CA LYS A 793 -43.39 -7.86 44.63
C LYS A 793 -43.25 -8.67 45.90
N SER A 794 -42.96 -8.02 47.02
CA SER A 794 -42.74 -8.71 48.29
C SER A 794 -43.32 -7.98 49.49
N ASN A 795 -43.74 -8.75 50.49
CA ASN A 795 -44.15 -8.32 51.81
C ASN A 795 -43.12 -8.69 52.91
N LYS A 796 -41.87 -9.02 52.53
CA LYS A 796 -40.76 -9.34 53.45
C LYS A 796 -39.80 -8.15 53.60
N VAL A 797 -39.37 -7.84 54.83
CA VAL A 797 -38.42 -6.73 55.14
C VAL A 797 -37.03 -7.34 55.25
N GLY A 798 -36.07 -6.85 54.49
CA GLY A 798 -34.68 -7.31 54.54
C GLY A 798 -33.95 -6.95 53.25
N LYS A 799 -32.74 -7.50 53.09
CA LYS A 799 -31.96 -7.34 51.86
C LYS A 799 -32.45 -8.31 50.79
N TYR A 800 -32.23 -7.93 49.53
CA TYR A 800 -32.46 -8.77 48.37
C TYR A 800 -31.22 -8.72 47.50
N MET A 801 -30.88 -9.87 46.93
CA MET A 801 -29.86 -9.98 45.90
C MET A 801 -30.53 -10.33 44.59
N VAL A 802 -30.09 -9.69 43.51
CA VAL A 802 -30.61 -9.89 42.17
C VAL A 802 -29.44 -10.23 41.29
N GLU A 803 -29.63 -11.20 40.41
CA GLU A 803 -28.61 -11.61 39.46
C GLU A 803 -29.20 -11.76 38.07
N LEU A 804 -28.36 -11.64 37.04
CA LEU A 804 -28.74 -11.69 35.64
C LEU A 804 -27.70 -12.51 34.87
N ILE A 805 -28.19 -13.44 34.03
CA ILE A 805 -27.40 -14.00 32.93
C ILE A 805 -27.92 -13.42 31.62
N THR A 806 -27.03 -13.00 30.73
CA THR A 806 -27.37 -12.60 29.37
C THR A 806 -26.66 -13.47 28.33
N ARG A 807 -27.32 -13.66 27.19
CA ARG A 807 -26.71 -14.24 25.98
C ARG A 807 -27.02 -13.35 24.79
N GLU A 808 -26.04 -13.16 23.94
CA GLU A 808 -26.21 -12.40 22.71
C GLU A 808 -26.53 -13.29 21.50
N GLU A 809 -27.06 -12.67 20.46
CA GLU A 809 -27.12 -13.15 19.08
C GLU A 809 -26.31 -12.22 18.19
N PHE A 810 -25.77 -12.76 17.11
CA PHE A 810 -24.96 -11.98 16.18
C PHE A 810 -25.75 -10.81 15.58
N GLY A 811 -25.23 -9.59 15.70
CA GLY A 811 -25.82 -8.38 15.16
C GLY A 811 -25.54 -8.15 13.67
N GLN A 812 -24.61 -8.92 13.09
CA GLN A 812 -24.22 -8.83 11.68
C GLN A 812 -24.49 -10.15 10.94
N GLU A 813 -24.49 -10.09 9.60
CA GLU A 813 -24.77 -11.27 8.76
C GLU A 813 -23.80 -12.42 9.05
N THR A 814 -24.36 -13.62 9.21
CA THR A 814 -23.62 -14.88 9.44
C THR A 814 -23.96 -15.92 8.37
N LEU A 815 -23.39 -17.13 8.46
CA LEU A 815 -23.75 -18.30 7.68
C LEU A 815 -24.39 -19.35 8.60
N PRO A 816 -25.73 -19.36 8.74
CA PRO A 816 -26.43 -20.12 9.78
C PRO A 816 -26.10 -21.61 9.81
N GLN A 817 -25.79 -22.23 8.67
CA GLN A 817 -25.41 -23.65 8.59
C GLN A 817 -24.09 -24.00 9.31
N PHE A 818 -23.31 -23.00 9.72
CA PHE A 818 -22.03 -23.17 10.42
C PHE A 818 -22.05 -22.63 11.85
N ILE A 819 -23.21 -22.19 12.34
CA ILE A 819 -23.41 -21.62 13.66
C ILE A 819 -24.07 -22.65 14.58
N THR A 820 -23.55 -22.72 15.81
CA THR A 820 -24.09 -23.50 16.91
C THR A 820 -24.41 -22.59 18.09
N ILE A 821 -25.03 -23.13 19.15
CA ILE A 821 -25.31 -22.36 20.36
C ILE A 821 -24.04 -21.99 21.13
N GLU A 822 -23.00 -22.83 21.06
CA GLU A 822 -21.70 -22.62 21.72
C GLU A 822 -20.92 -21.45 21.12
N ASP A 823 -21.26 -21.06 19.89
CA ASP A 823 -20.66 -19.91 19.23
C ASP A 823 -21.15 -18.57 19.76
N LYS A 824 -22.27 -18.56 20.51
CA LYS A 824 -22.90 -17.35 21.04
C LYS A 824 -22.41 -17.09 22.46
N LYS A 825 -22.01 -15.86 22.75
CA LYS A 825 -21.39 -15.55 24.03
C LYS A 825 -22.42 -15.21 25.10
N THR A 826 -22.07 -15.58 26.32
CA THR A 826 -22.84 -15.34 27.53
C THR A 826 -22.01 -14.54 28.54
N ASP A 827 -22.71 -13.77 29.37
CA ASP A 827 -22.13 -13.11 30.53
C ASP A 827 -23.12 -13.06 31.68
N ASN A 828 -22.65 -12.83 32.90
CA ASN A 828 -23.48 -12.83 34.11
C ASN A 828 -22.98 -11.83 35.16
N THR A 829 -23.82 -11.55 36.15
CA THR A 829 -23.52 -10.61 37.24
C THR A 829 -22.99 -11.28 38.53
N PHE A 830 -22.74 -12.60 38.52
CA PHE A 830 -22.45 -13.39 39.74
C PHE A 830 -21.11 -13.04 40.42
N ASP A 831 -20.23 -12.30 39.75
CA ASP A 831 -18.94 -11.88 40.29
C ASP A 831 -19.08 -10.48 40.92
N HIS A 832 -19.63 -10.44 42.14
CA HIS A 832 -19.69 -9.24 43.00
C HIS A 832 -18.52 -9.12 43.98
#